data_AF-A0A8J8MDT1-F1
#
_entry.id   AF-A0A8J8MDT1-F1
#
_cell.length_a   1.000
_cell.length_b   1.000
_cell.length_c   1.000
_cell.angle_alpha   90.00
_cell.angle_beta   90.00
_cell.angle_gamma   90.00
#
_symmetry.space_group_name_H-M   'P 1'
#
loop_
_entity.id
_entity.type
_entity.pdbx_description
1 polymer ?
#
loop_
_entity_poly.entity_id
_entity_poly.type
_entity_poly.pdbx_seq_one_letter_code
_entity_poly.pdbx_strand_id
1 'polypeptide(L)'
;MKRPAVFICIFYLIGVLTGYYVKDLLLVILLFGITIILSIILYKTYSWKGVFIFPLICFFAYINICNHIESNNNPLDKLFDDTVSCTAEGYIDNIISKEDKTQLIISTNKIIIEDKIYTDKFKIKVYGTDINKIDIGTYINISGKLSKLTRPTNQGQFDEEKYYRIRGIKYKLYLKEHKIIDDEKTNILSTIKYSMNKKLSFIRNKWVKVYDSILPENQANLMKAMILGEKSYLSIDTKNKYSESGISHVLAISGLHIAILGYGFFSLICLLISKKKSVIFTICFLAFYLILTGASVSTVRAVIMLSIILLAYFFGRTYDIYSSICIAAVIILMINPYNLWDTGFLLSFSAVIGIIAITPALDELYNKKGNKIIATFNVSLAATLGTMPVMLLTFYELHIYSVLVNILVVPLMTIVVLFGFIGLVVGSLSIYFGKLISGIIFYILNFYDLCCEFAGNLPFSTITIGKPQLINLILFIIIFILISMLASEKVNKQSVKKHITIAACLLVILNFVFYISPKPLKIVHLDIGQGDSAVVISPARKVYVIDGGGNLKKKTTDRDTGYYIVRPYLKYNGISKIDCLIMTHSDRDHVGGLIELIDYFKIDNIVLPYAYKNKEEEDILLKELIDRATKKNINMVYLNEKNVIRDKYISFETIYPLRDTTQFHNNNAYSLVLKLKYKAYDEILTGDIEKEEEEKINNKYTDYLNSDIIKVPHHGSNSSSTKEFIEYVMPRLAVISSGRNNRFGHPHKEVLERYMDYDIPIFNTSKDGAITIKTDGHNMGISTYYSKKQIFLGIK
;
A
#
# COMPACT_ATOMS: atom_id res chain seq x y z
N MET A 1 -4.88 -41.27 -4.14
CA MET A 1 -4.62 -39.90 -3.62
C MET A 1 -5.94 -39.22 -3.29
N LYS A 2 -6.16 -38.73 -2.05
CA LYS A 2 -7.46 -38.18 -1.59
C LYS A 2 -7.77 -36.77 -2.11
N ARG A 3 -6.75 -35.91 -2.26
CA ARG A 3 -6.88 -34.49 -2.63
C ARG A 3 -5.91 -34.09 -3.75
N PRO A 4 -6.10 -34.56 -4.99
CA PRO A 4 -5.18 -34.24 -6.09
C PRO A 4 -5.10 -32.74 -6.39
N ALA A 5 -6.19 -31.98 -6.19
CA ALA A 5 -6.23 -30.53 -6.38
C ALA A 5 -5.21 -29.75 -5.53
N VAL A 6 -4.89 -30.24 -4.33
CA VAL A 6 -3.87 -29.61 -3.47
C VAL A 6 -2.48 -29.72 -4.11
N PHE A 7 -2.13 -30.89 -4.63
CA PHE A 7 -0.85 -31.08 -5.33
C PHE A 7 -0.79 -30.32 -6.64
N ILE A 8 -1.89 -30.27 -7.40
CA ILE A 8 -2.00 -29.42 -8.61
C ILE A 8 -1.65 -27.97 -8.26
N CYS A 9 -2.24 -27.42 -7.19
CA CYS A 9 -1.96 -26.05 -6.74
C CYS A 9 -0.50 -25.86 -6.32
N ILE A 10 0.07 -26.78 -5.55
CA ILE A 10 1.49 -26.70 -5.13
C ILE A 10 2.43 -26.67 -6.34
N PHE A 11 2.27 -27.59 -7.28
CA PHE A 11 3.11 -27.63 -8.48
C PHE A 11 2.89 -26.41 -9.38
N TYR A 12 1.65 -25.92 -9.48
CA TYR A 12 1.35 -24.68 -10.20
C TYR A 12 2.08 -23.48 -9.58
N LEU A 13 2.04 -23.34 -8.24
CA LEU A 13 2.75 -22.27 -7.52
C LEU A 13 4.27 -22.37 -7.70
N ILE A 14 4.86 -23.58 -7.65
CA ILE A 14 6.28 -23.79 -7.93
C ILE A 14 6.63 -23.29 -9.33
N GLY A 15 5.81 -23.61 -10.33
CA GLY A 15 6.01 -23.13 -11.71
C GLY A 15 5.96 -21.62 -11.83
N VAL A 16 4.96 -20.95 -11.24
CA VAL A 16 4.85 -19.48 -11.23
C VAL A 16 6.05 -18.84 -10.54
N LEU A 17 6.44 -19.34 -9.36
CA LEU A 17 7.58 -18.80 -8.61
C LEU A 17 8.91 -18.99 -9.35
N THR A 18 9.10 -20.16 -9.95
CA THR A 18 10.27 -20.46 -10.76
C THR A 18 10.37 -19.50 -11.94
N GLY A 19 9.28 -19.33 -12.71
CA GLY A 19 9.30 -18.44 -13.88
C GLY A 19 9.45 -16.96 -13.54
N TYR A 20 9.08 -16.54 -12.33
CA TYR A 20 9.22 -15.15 -11.90
C TYR A 20 10.63 -14.83 -11.35
N TYR A 21 11.20 -15.71 -10.53
CA TYR A 21 12.47 -15.44 -9.84
C TYR A 21 13.70 -16.01 -10.53
N VAL A 22 13.54 -17.11 -11.28
CA VAL A 22 14.68 -17.83 -11.88
C VAL A 22 14.77 -17.49 -13.36
N LYS A 23 15.89 -16.84 -13.73
CA LYS A 23 16.24 -16.57 -15.14
C LYS A 23 17.28 -17.53 -15.70
N ASP A 24 18.04 -18.18 -14.83
CA ASP A 24 19.10 -19.11 -15.21
C ASP A 24 18.52 -20.45 -15.70
N LEU A 25 18.87 -20.84 -16.92
CA LEU A 25 18.32 -22.03 -17.57
C LEU A 25 18.70 -23.33 -16.85
N LEU A 26 19.93 -23.42 -16.32
CA LEU A 26 20.38 -24.61 -15.60
C LEU A 26 19.59 -24.80 -14.32
N LEU A 27 19.35 -23.72 -13.57
CA LEU A 27 18.53 -23.76 -12.36
C LEU A 27 17.07 -24.11 -12.66
N VAL A 28 16.51 -23.64 -13.78
CA VAL A 28 15.18 -24.06 -14.25
C VAL A 28 15.13 -25.57 -14.51
N ILE A 29 16.10 -26.11 -15.24
CA ILE A 29 16.17 -27.56 -15.54
C ILE A 29 16.26 -28.38 -14.25
N LEU A 30 17.12 -27.97 -13.31
CA LEU A 30 17.26 -28.64 -12.00
C LEU A 30 15.96 -28.65 -11.21
N LEU A 31 15.25 -27.51 -11.17
CA LEU A 31 13.96 -27.40 -10.48
C LEU A 31 12.89 -28.30 -11.13
N PHE A 32 12.85 -28.39 -12.47
CA PHE A 32 11.96 -29.32 -13.16
C PHE A 32 12.32 -30.79 -12.89
N GLY A 33 13.61 -31.12 -12.83
CA GLY A 33 14.07 -32.45 -12.40
C GLY A 33 13.56 -32.82 -11.01
N ILE A 34 13.60 -31.87 -10.06
CA ILE A 34 13.05 -32.05 -8.71
C ILE A 34 11.55 -32.35 -8.76
N THR A 35 10.78 -31.66 -9.61
CA THR A 35 9.32 -31.93 -9.73
C THR A 35 9.02 -33.34 -10.24
N ILE A 36 9.84 -33.89 -11.15
CA ILE A 36 9.69 -35.26 -11.64
C ILE A 36 9.98 -36.26 -10.50
N ILE A 37 11.06 -36.04 -9.75
CA ILE A 37 11.42 -36.87 -8.58
C ILE A 37 10.28 -36.84 -7.55
N LEU A 38 9.73 -35.66 -7.26
CA LEU A 38 8.58 -35.51 -6.35
C LEU A 38 7.36 -36.30 -6.85
N SER A 39 7.06 -36.27 -8.15
CA SER A 39 5.98 -37.08 -8.72
C SER A 39 6.22 -38.58 -8.61
N ILE A 40 7.47 -39.05 -8.76
CA ILE A 40 7.82 -40.46 -8.55
C ILE A 40 7.63 -40.85 -7.08
N ILE A 41 8.04 -40.00 -6.13
CA ILE A 41 7.81 -40.22 -4.70
C ILE A 41 6.30 -40.30 -4.42
N LEU A 42 5.52 -39.35 -4.92
CA LEU A 42 4.06 -39.34 -4.77
C LEU A 42 3.40 -40.58 -5.40
N TYR A 43 3.91 -41.08 -6.52
CA TYR A 43 3.44 -42.33 -7.11
C TYR A 43 3.70 -43.50 -6.17
N LYS A 44 4.92 -43.63 -5.62
CA LYS A 44 5.24 -44.67 -4.64
C LYS A 44 4.37 -44.59 -3.39
N THR A 45 4.04 -43.38 -2.93
CA THR A 45 3.21 -43.19 -1.72
C THR A 45 1.72 -43.45 -1.97
N TYR A 46 1.17 -43.03 -3.11
CA TYR A 46 -0.29 -43.01 -3.34
C TYR A 46 -0.78 -43.96 -4.44
N SER A 47 0.13 -44.61 -5.17
CA SER A 47 -0.14 -45.53 -6.29
C SER A 47 -1.12 -45.01 -7.35
N TRP A 48 -1.21 -43.68 -7.50
CA TRP A 48 -2.14 -43.04 -8.43
C TRP A 48 -1.38 -42.48 -9.63
N LYS A 49 -1.63 -43.01 -10.84
CA LYS A 49 -0.92 -42.61 -12.07
C LYS A 49 -1.07 -41.12 -12.43
N GLY A 50 -2.11 -40.46 -11.94
CA GLY A 50 -2.33 -39.03 -12.23
C GLY A 50 -1.22 -38.11 -11.70
N VAL A 51 -0.35 -38.54 -10.78
CA VAL A 51 0.77 -37.71 -10.27
C VAL A 51 1.80 -37.32 -11.34
N PHE A 52 1.87 -38.07 -12.45
CA PHE A 52 2.77 -37.78 -13.56
C PHE A 52 2.35 -36.56 -14.40
N ILE A 53 1.14 -36.01 -14.20
CA ILE A 53 0.73 -34.75 -14.83
C ILE A 53 1.27 -33.52 -14.11
N PHE A 54 1.69 -33.64 -12.84
CA PHE A 54 2.07 -32.49 -12.02
C PHE A 54 3.30 -31.73 -12.54
N PRO A 55 4.36 -32.37 -13.07
CA PRO A 55 5.48 -31.66 -13.69
C PRO A 55 5.04 -30.86 -14.91
N LEU A 56 4.10 -31.40 -15.71
CA LEU A 56 3.53 -30.69 -16.86
C LEU A 56 2.73 -29.46 -16.43
N ILE A 57 1.97 -29.55 -15.34
CA ILE A 57 1.26 -28.41 -14.75
C ILE A 57 2.23 -27.34 -14.26
N CYS A 58 3.32 -27.76 -13.60
CA CYS A 58 4.40 -26.85 -13.20
C CYS A 58 5.02 -26.15 -14.41
N PHE A 59 5.24 -26.88 -15.51
CA PHE A 59 5.82 -26.33 -16.74
C PHE A 59 4.88 -25.37 -17.45
N PHE A 60 3.60 -25.72 -17.52
CA PHE A 60 2.56 -24.80 -18.02
C PHE A 60 2.50 -23.51 -17.20
N ALA A 61 2.55 -23.61 -15.87
CA ALA A 61 2.55 -22.44 -14.99
C ALA A 61 3.78 -21.55 -15.18
N TYR A 62 4.96 -22.17 -15.39
CA TYR A 62 6.21 -21.48 -15.74
C TYR A 62 6.05 -20.70 -17.06
N ILE A 63 5.59 -21.35 -18.13
CA ILE A 63 5.37 -20.69 -19.44
C ILE A 63 4.36 -19.55 -19.29
N ASN A 64 3.28 -19.77 -18.55
CA ASN A 64 2.23 -18.78 -18.36
C ASN A 64 2.78 -17.48 -17.74
N ILE A 65 3.58 -17.57 -16.66
CA ILE A 65 4.18 -16.37 -16.06
C ILE A 65 5.25 -15.74 -16.97
N CYS A 66 6.07 -16.53 -17.67
CA CYS A 66 7.07 -16.00 -18.60
C CYS A 66 6.43 -15.20 -19.74
N ASN A 67 5.35 -15.71 -20.35
CA ASN A 67 4.59 -15.01 -21.37
C ASN A 67 3.98 -13.69 -20.84
N HIS A 68 3.52 -13.70 -19.58
CA HIS A 68 3.00 -12.51 -18.93
C HIS A 68 4.09 -11.48 -18.58
N ILE A 69 5.32 -11.91 -18.29
CA ILE A 69 6.49 -11.04 -18.10
C ILE A 69 6.91 -10.42 -19.42
N GLU A 70 7.00 -11.22 -20.48
CA GLU A 70 7.35 -10.76 -21.81
C GLU A 70 6.30 -9.79 -22.36
N SER A 71 5.01 -10.13 -22.27
CA SER A 71 3.92 -9.22 -22.63
C SER A 71 4.00 -7.90 -21.86
N ASN A 72 4.39 -7.91 -20.59
CA ASN A 72 4.56 -6.70 -19.80
C ASN A 72 5.78 -5.85 -20.19
N ASN A 73 6.83 -6.44 -20.77
CA ASN A 73 7.96 -5.72 -21.34
C ASN A 73 7.57 -5.19 -22.72
N ASN A 74 6.92 -4.02 -22.75
CA ASN A 74 6.43 -3.47 -24.00
C ASN A 74 7.55 -2.68 -24.72
N PRO A 75 7.67 -2.75 -26.06
CA PRO A 75 8.70 -2.03 -26.81
C PRO A 75 8.76 -0.53 -26.52
N LEU A 76 7.62 0.08 -26.17
CA LEU A 76 7.52 1.49 -25.84
C LEU A 76 8.37 1.89 -24.61
N ASP A 77 8.68 0.95 -23.70
CA ASP A 77 9.53 1.21 -22.52
C ASP A 77 10.94 1.69 -22.90
N LYS A 78 11.41 1.38 -24.13
CA LYS A 78 12.73 1.79 -24.64
C LYS A 78 12.71 3.12 -25.40
N LEU A 79 11.53 3.66 -25.71
CA LEU A 79 11.41 4.84 -26.58
C LEU A 79 11.57 6.16 -25.83
N PHE A 80 11.34 6.17 -24.51
CA PHE A 80 11.41 7.39 -23.71
C PHE A 80 11.81 7.06 -22.27
N ASP A 81 12.53 7.98 -21.63
CA ASP A 81 12.95 7.80 -20.24
C ASP A 81 11.80 8.08 -19.27
N ASP A 82 11.22 9.28 -19.31
CA ASP A 82 10.16 9.70 -18.38
C ASP A 82 8.81 9.93 -19.04
N THR A 83 8.75 10.81 -20.06
CA THR A 83 7.51 11.14 -20.77
C THR A 83 7.71 11.33 -22.26
N VAL A 84 6.69 11.01 -23.06
CA VAL A 84 6.66 11.29 -24.50
C VAL A 84 5.28 11.74 -24.93
N SER A 85 5.20 12.65 -25.89
CA SER A 85 3.93 13.03 -26.50
C SER A 85 3.39 11.87 -27.34
N CYS A 86 2.12 11.53 -27.16
CA CYS A 86 1.48 10.49 -27.95
C CYS A 86 0.02 10.79 -28.26
N THR A 87 -0.49 10.12 -29.29
CA THR A 87 -1.92 10.00 -29.58
C THR A 87 -2.32 8.54 -29.41
N ALA A 88 -3.36 8.26 -28.62
CA ALA A 88 -3.85 6.92 -28.38
C ALA A 88 -5.32 6.79 -28.82
N GLU A 89 -5.68 5.68 -29.44
CA GLU A 89 -7.05 5.32 -29.77
C GLU A 89 -7.44 4.04 -29.05
N GLY A 90 -8.65 4.00 -28.51
CA GLY A 90 -9.13 2.83 -27.78
C GLY A 90 -10.50 3.00 -27.17
N TYR A 91 -10.94 1.96 -26.46
CA TYR A 91 -12.21 1.98 -25.74
C TYR A 91 -12.02 2.30 -24.27
N ILE A 92 -12.97 3.04 -23.72
CA ILE A 92 -13.04 3.26 -22.27
C ILE A 92 -13.48 1.96 -21.60
N ASP A 93 -12.56 1.35 -20.86
CA ASP A 93 -12.78 0.12 -20.11
C ASP A 93 -13.40 0.41 -18.74
N ASN A 94 -12.98 1.51 -18.09
CA ASN A 94 -13.49 1.90 -16.78
C ASN A 94 -13.30 3.41 -16.53
N ILE A 95 -14.13 3.96 -15.63
CA ILE A 95 -14.10 5.36 -15.20
C ILE A 95 -13.98 5.37 -13.68
N ILE A 96 -12.99 6.10 -13.17
CA ILE A 96 -12.75 6.26 -11.74
C ILE A 96 -12.89 7.73 -11.42
N SER A 97 -14.00 8.11 -10.81
CA SER A 97 -14.19 9.46 -10.25
C SER A 97 -13.60 9.51 -8.84
N LYS A 98 -12.71 10.46 -8.57
CA LYS A 98 -12.21 10.77 -7.23
C LYS A 98 -12.34 12.27 -7.00
N GLU A 99 -13.20 12.68 -6.08
CA GLU A 99 -13.41 14.09 -5.69
C GLU A 99 -13.55 14.98 -6.94
N ASP A 100 -12.49 15.69 -7.32
CA ASP A 100 -12.45 16.66 -8.44
C ASP A 100 -11.71 16.16 -9.70
N LYS A 101 -11.30 14.89 -9.75
CA LYS A 101 -10.54 14.32 -10.88
C LYS A 101 -11.16 13.05 -11.42
N THR A 102 -11.45 13.06 -12.71
CA THR A 102 -11.88 11.87 -13.44
C THR A 102 -10.66 11.17 -14.03
N GLN A 103 -10.52 9.89 -13.72
CA GLN A 103 -9.48 9.02 -14.29
C GLN A 103 -10.13 8.00 -15.22
N LEU A 104 -9.61 7.85 -16.43
CA LEU A 104 -10.07 6.82 -17.36
C LEU A 104 -9.08 5.67 -17.41
N ILE A 105 -9.60 4.46 -17.59
CA ILE A 105 -8.81 3.32 -18.04
C ILE A 105 -9.22 3.06 -19.48
N ILE A 106 -8.26 3.20 -20.40
CA ILE A 106 -8.49 3.00 -21.83
C ILE A 106 -7.74 1.76 -22.28
N SER A 107 -8.47 0.84 -22.91
CA SER A 107 -7.87 -0.29 -23.61
C SER A 107 -7.47 0.18 -25.00
N THR A 108 -6.16 0.30 -25.22
CA THR A 108 -5.59 0.80 -26.47
C THR A 108 -5.77 -0.20 -27.60
N ASN A 109 -6.10 0.32 -28.77
CA ASN A 109 -6.04 -0.38 -30.05
C ASN A 109 -4.85 0.12 -30.88
N LYS A 110 -4.52 1.39 -30.74
CA LYS A 110 -3.49 2.08 -31.50
C LYS A 110 -2.85 3.16 -30.62
N ILE A 111 -1.53 3.25 -30.64
CA ILE A 111 -0.77 4.37 -30.09
C ILE A 111 0.17 4.90 -31.17
N ILE A 112 0.27 6.22 -31.27
CA ILE A 112 1.12 6.93 -32.21
C ILE A 112 2.12 7.75 -31.39
N ILE A 113 3.41 7.49 -31.60
CA ILE A 113 4.53 8.21 -30.99
C ILE A 113 5.53 8.54 -32.09
N GLU A 114 5.88 9.82 -32.26
CA GLU A 114 6.84 10.25 -33.30
C GLU A 114 6.53 9.65 -34.68
N ASP A 115 5.27 9.73 -35.11
CA ASP A 115 4.75 9.19 -36.37
C ASP A 115 4.83 7.66 -36.56
N LYS A 116 5.31 6.92 -35.56
CA LYS A 116 5.28 5.45 -35.53
C LYS A 116 4.00 4.95 -34.88
N ILE A 117 3.35 3.99 -35.53
CA ILE A 117 2.11 3.37 -35.09
C ILE A 117 2.43 2.05 -34.37
N TYR A 118 1.92 1.92 -33.16
CA TYR A 118 1.98 0.71 -32.34
C TYR A 118 0.55 0.19 -32.13
N THR A 119 0.31 -1.06 -32.46
CA THR A 119 -1.03 -1.70 -32.38
C THR A 119 -1.16 -2.70 -31.23
N ASP A 120 -0.20 -2.68 -30.30
CA ASP A 120 -0.24 -3.52 -29.10
C ASP A 120 -1.45 -3.16 -28.24
N LYS A 121 -2.20 -4.19 -27.82
CA LYS A 121 -3.35 -4.00 -26.94
C LYS A 121 -2.91 -4.02 -25.48
N PHE A 122 -2.98 -2.87 -24.82
CA PHE A 122 -2.75 -2.75 -23.39
C PHE A 122 -3.62 -1.65 -22.78
N LYS A 123 -3.74 -1.64 -21.45
CA LYS A 123 -4.49 -0.59 -20.77
C LYS A 123 -3.57 0.57 -20.40
N ILE A 124 -4.07 1.78 -20.58
CA ILE A 124 -3.44 3.02 -20.10
C ILE A 124 -4.36 3.72 -19.11
N LYS A 125 -3.77 4.35 -18.12
CA LYS A 125 -4.47 5.15 -17.12
C LYS A 125 -4.36 6.62 -17.46
N VAL A 126 -5.49 7.28 -17.72
CA VAL A 126 -5.55 8.66 -18.19
C VAL A 126 -6.00 9.59 -17.09
N TYR A 127 -5.31 10.72 -16.95
CA TYR A 127 -5.59 11.79 -15.99
C TYR A 127 -6.00 13.06 -16.75
N GLY A 128 -7.17 13.64 -16.42
CA GLY A 128 -7.63 14.91 -17.00
C GLY A 128 -8.77 15.54 -16.19
N THR A 129 -8.97 16.85 -16.35
CA THR A 129 -9.93 17.65 -15.56
C THR A 129 -11.27 17.89 -16.26
N ASP A 130 -11.37 17.68 -17.58
CA ASP A 130 -12.59 17.88 -18.37
C ASP A 130 -13.03 16.62 -19.12
N ILE A 131 -13.15 15.51 -18.39
CA ILE A 131 -13.62 14.21 -18.92
C ILE A 131 -15.12 14.00 -18.60
N ASN A 132 -15.79 15.04 -18.13
CA ASN A 132 -17.19 14.94 -17.74
C ASN A 132 -18.05 14.71 -18.98
N LYS A 133 -18.84 13.61 -18.97
CA LYS A 133 -19.75 13.13 -20.05
C LYS A 133 -19.19 12.09 -21.03
N ILE A 134 -18.24 11.24 -20.64
CA ILE A 134 -17.87 10.08 -21.46
C ILE A 134 -18.32 8.77 -20.80
N ASP A 135 -19.00 7.91 -21.57
CA ASP A 135 -19.49 6.61 -21.08
C ASP A 135 -18.47 5.48 -21.26
N ILE A 136 -18.57 4.46 -20.39
CA ILE A 136 -17.85 3.18 -20.56
C ILE A 136 -18.27 2.53 -21.88
N GLY A 137 -17.28 2.01 -22.61
CA GLY A 137 -17.47 1.37 -23.92
C GLY A 137 -17.44 2.33 -25.10
N THR A 138 -17.30 3.64 -24.88
CA THR A 138 -17.09 4.63 -25.96
C THR A 138 -15.69 4.50 -26.56
N TYR A 139 -15.59 4.60 -27.88
CA TYR A 139 -14.32 4.65 -28.61
C TYR A 139 -13.82 6.10 -28.69
N ILE A 140 -12.57 6.32 -28.30
CA ILE A 140 -12.02 7.66 -28.12
C ILE A 140 -10.60 7.74 -28.68
N ASN A 141 -10.28 8.88 -29.28
CA ASN A 141 -8.91 9.30 -29.58
C ASN A 141 -8.50 10.36 -28.57
N ILE A 142 -7.33 10.17 -27.96
CA ILE A 142 -6.78 11.06 -26.95
C ILE A 142 -5.36 11.45 -27.32
N SER A 143 -4.98 12.69 -27.06
CA SER A 143 -3.60 13.16 -27.18
C SER A 143 -3.10 13.67 -25.83
N GLY A 144 -1.82 13.49 -25.56
CA GLY A 144 -1.23 13.91 -24.29
C GLY A 144 0.20 13.44 -24.08
N LYS A 145 0.67 13.57 -22.83
CA LYS A 145 1.99 13.07 -22.42
C LYS A 145 1.85 11.68 -21.79
N LEU A 146 2.34 10.67 -22.48
CA LEU A 146 2.51 9.33 -21.95
C LEU A 146 3.66 9.31 -20.96
N SER A 147 3.53 8.55 -19.87
CA SER A 147 4.56 8.37 -18.84
C SER A 147 4.58 6.94 -18.32
N LYS A 148 5.75 6.48 -17.89
CA LYS A 148 5.92 5.17 -17.23
C LYS A 148 5.22 5.14 -15.87
N LEU A 149 4.91 3.93 -15.41
CA LEU A 149 4.45 3.74 -14.04
C LEU A 149 5.61 3.95 -13.07
N THR A 150 5.31 4.56 -11.93
CA THR A 150 6.33 4.99 -10.97
C THR A 150 6.73 3.80 -10.08
N ARG A 151 8.04 3.60 -9.92
CA ARG A 151 8.61 2.65 -8.95
C ARG A 151 8.74 3.33 -7.58
N PRO A 152 8.66 2.57 -6.47
CA PRO A 152 8.98 3.14 -5.18
C PRO A 152 10.45 3.59 -5.16
N THR A 153 10.70 4.74 -4.56
CA THR A 153 12.06 5.27 -4.36
C THR A 153 12.42 5.35 -2.88
N ASN A 154 11.47 5.05 -2.00
CA ASN A 154 11.64 4.97 -0.55
C ASN A 154 11.17 3.63 -0.01
N GLN A 155 11.73 3.20 1.12
CA GLN A 155 11.24 2.02 1.83
C GLN A 155 9.80 2.25 2.33
N GLY A 156 8.93 1.26 2.12
CA GLY A 156 7.54 1.33 2.57
C GLY A 156 6.59 2.06 1.63
N GLN A 157 7.11 2.79 0.64
CA GLN A 157 6.31 3.49 -0.36
C GLN A 157 5.48 2.52 -1.21
N PHE A 158 4.31 2.96 -1.64
CA PHE A 158 3.43 2.20 -2.50
C PHE A 158 4.10 1.90 -3.86
N ASP A 159 4.12 0.62 -4.23
CA ASP A 159 4.64 0.16 -5.52
C ASP A 159 3.55 0.25 -6.59
N GLU A 160 3.49 1.42 -7.22
CA GLU A 160 2.48 1.75 -8.22
C GLU A 160 2.63 0.91 -9.50
N GLU A 161 3.86 0.73 -9.97
CA GLU A 161 4.14 -0.11 -11.14
C GLU A 161 3.62 -1.54 -10.92
N LYS A 162 4.00 -2.17 -9.82
CA LYS A 162 3.56 -3.53 -9.52
C LYS A 162 2.03 -3.61 -9.41
N TYR A 163 1.40 -2.67 -8.71
CA TYR A 163 -0.05 -2.64 -8.54
C TYR A 163 -0.83 -2.54 -9.86
N TYR A 164 -0.37 -1.68 -10.78
CA TYR A 164 -1.05 -1.47 -12.05
C TYR A 164 -0.69 -2.53 -13.10
N ARG A 165 0.55 -3.05 -13.09
CA ARG A 165 0.93 -4.19 -13.95
C ARG A 165 0.11 -5.44 -13.64
N ILE A 166 -0.17 -5.73 -12.37
CA ILE A 166 -1.11 -6.80 -11.96
C ILE A 166 -2.49 -6.60 -12.63
N ARG A 167 -2.92 -5.36 -12.85
CA ARG A 167 -4.22 -5.01 -13.45
C ARG A 167 -4.18 -4.86 -14.98
N GLY A 168 -3.03 -5.17 -15.61
CA GLY A 168 -2.82 -5.05 -17.05
C GLY A 168 -2.70 -3.60 -17.55
N ILE A 169 -2.50 -2.64 -16.65
CA ILE A 169 -2.22 -1.24 -16.99
C ILE A 169 -0.71 -1.06 -17.08
N LYS A 170 -0.23 -0.51 -18.19
CA LYS A 170 1.22 -0.38 -18.46
C LYS A 170 1.75 1.04 -18.34
N TYR A 171 0.93 2.04 -18.68
CA TYR A 171 1.35 3.44 -18.74
C TYR A 171 0.30 4.38 -18.16
N LYS A 172 0.74 5.60 -17.84
CA LYS A 172 -0.12 6.73 -17.52
C LYS A 172 -0.12 7.71 -18.68
N LEU A 173 -1.20 8.44 -18.88
CA LEU A 173 -1.28 9.53 -19.84
C LEU A 173 -1.88 10.76 -19.17
N TYR A 174 -1.19 11.89 -19.28
CA TYR A 174 -1.71 13.19 -18.89
C TYR A 174 -2.40 13.82 -20.10
N LEU A 175 -3.73 13.90 -20.03
CA LEU A 175 -4.58 14.28 -21.15
C LEU A 175 -4.35 15.74 -21.52
N LYS A 176 -4.18 16.00 -22.82
CA LYS A 176 -4.21 17.35 -23.39
C LYS A 176 -5.54 17.60 -24.08
N GLU A 177 -5.90 16.73 -25.02
CA GLU A 177 -7.12 16.83 -25.82
C GLU A 177 -7.73 15.44 -26.01
N HIS A 178 -9.04 15.39 -26.25
CA HIS A 178 -9.75 14.16 -26.58
C HIS A 178 -10.84 14.40 -27.63
N LYS A 179 -11.11 13.38 -28.43
CA LYS A 179 -12.18 13.36 -29.44
C LYS A 179 -12.88 12.01 -29.42
N ILE A 180 -14.20 12.03 -29.27
CA ILE A 180 -15.02 10.82 -29.43
C ILE A 180 -15.07 10.49 -30.91
N ILE A 181 -14.86 9.21 -31.23
CA ILE A 181 -14.96 8.69 -32.59
C ILE A 181 -16.22 7.82 -32.63
N ASP A 182 -17.19 8.18 -33.48
CA ASP A 182 -18.27 7.28 -33.86
C ASP A 182 -17.67 6.19 -34.76
N ASP A 183 -17.47 5.00 -34.21
CA ASP A 183 -16.83 3.91 -34.92
C ASP A 183 -17.83 2.85 -35.35
N GLU A 184 -18.26 2.92 -36.61
CA GLU A 184 -19.01 1.86 -37.30
C GLU A 184 -18.12 0.66 -37.71
N LYS A 185 -16.79 0.72 -37.55
CA LYS A 185 -15.85 -0.26 -38.10
C LYS A 185 -14.97 -0.91 -37.04
N THR A 186 -15.59 -1.66 -36.13
CA THR A 186 -14.84 -2.48 -35.16
C THR A 186 -15.22 -3.95 -35.15
N ASN A 187 -14.23 -4.76 -34.79
CA ASN A 187 -14.28 -6.22 -34.75
C ASN A 187 -15.46 -6.69 -33.88
N ILE A 188 -16.32 -7.59 -34.40
CA ILE A 188 -17.61 -7.99 -33.79
C ILE A 188 -17.47 -8.36 -32.30
N LEU A 189 -16.38 -9.06 -31.94
CA LEU A 189 -16.09 -9.48 -30.57
C LEU A 189 -15.81 -8.31 -29.61
N SER A 190 -15.07 -7.27 -30.06
CA SER A 190 -14.89 -6.05 -29.26
C SER A 190 -16.20 -5.30 -29.10
N THR A 191 -16.98 -5.18 -30.18
CA THR A 191 -18.26 -4.49 -30.16
C THR A 191 -19.24 -5.14 -29.19
N ILE A 192 -19.31 -6.48 -29.16
CA ILE A 192 -20.13 -7.23 -28.19
C ILE A 192 -19.63 -6.99 -26.75
N LYS A 193 -18.32 -7.15 -26.49
CA LYS A 193 -17.75 -6.96 -25.15
C LYS A 193 -18.00 -5.55 -24.61
N TYR A 194 -17.75 -4.51 -25.40
CA TYR A 194 -17.93 -3.12 -24.97
C TYR A 194 -19.41 -2.73 -24.90
N SER A 195 -20.27 -3.26 -25.77
CA SER A 195 -21.73 -3.11 -25.66
C SER A 195 -22.29 -3.73 -24.38
N MET A 196 -21.80 -4.91 -23.99
CA MET A 196 -22.16 -5.53 -22.71
C MET A 196 -21.67 -4.69 -21.52
N ASN A 197 -20.42 -4.21 -21.55
CA ASN A 197 -19.88 -3.34 -20.50
C ASN A 197 -20.67 -2.02 -20.39
N LYS A 198 -21.09 -1.43 -21.52
CA LYS A 198 -21.94 -0.24 -21.55
C LYS A 198 -23.31 -0.49 -20.90
N LYS A 199 -23.97 -1.61 -21.23
CA LYS A 199 -25.24 -2.01 -20.60
C LYS A 199 -25.09 -2.27 -19.10
N LEU A 200 -24.02 -2.94 -18.69
CA LEU A 200 -23.73 -3.18 -17.27
C LEU A 200 -23.46 -1.88 -16.52
N SER A 201 -22.68 -0.97 -17.10
CA SER A 201 -22.44 0.36 -16.54
C SER A 201 -23.74 1.15 -16.40
N PHE A 202 -24.64 1.06 -17.38
CA PHE A 202 -25.94 1.71 -17.30
C PHE A 202 -26.78 1.17 -16.13
N ILE A 203 -26.82 -0.15 -15.95
CA ILE A 203 -27.51 -0.79 -14.81
C ILE A 203 -26.88 -0.33 -13.48
N ARG A 204 -25.55 -0.34 -13.37
CA ARG A 204 -24.83 0.15 -12.18
C ARG A 204 -25.16 1.60 -11.87
N ASN A 205 -25.11 2.49 -12.87
CA ASN A 205 -25.41 3.92 -12.68
C ASN A 205 -26.86 4.14 -12.24
N LYS A 206 -27.80 3.35 -12.75
CA LYS A 206 -29.19 3.37 -12.27
C LYS A 206 -29.26 2.94 -10.80
N TRP A 207 -28.57 1.87 -10.43
CA TRP A 207 -28.54 1.34 -9.06
C TRP A 207 -27.84 2.27 -8.07
N VAL A 208 -26.78 2.97 -8.49
CA VAL A 208 -26.14 4.05 -7.72
C VAL A 208 -27.16 5.13 -7.37
N LYS A 209 -27.91 5.63 -8.36
CA LYS A 209 -28.96 6.65 -8.16
C LYS A 209 -30.09 6.18 -7.25
N VAL A 210 -30.43 4.89 -7.28
CA VAL A 210 -31.41 4.31 -6.36
C VAL A 210 -30.90 4.43 -4.91
N TYR A 211 -29.65 4.05 -4.64
CA TYR A 211 -29.08 4.21 -3.29
C TYR A 211 -29.04 5.67 -2.84
N ASP A 212 -28.66 6.60 -3.72
CA ASP A 212 -28.70 8.05 -3.45
C ASP A 212 -30.10 8.57 -3.10
N SER A 213 -31.13 7.89 -3.59
CA SER A 213 -32.52 8.29 -3.37
C SER A 213 -33.14 7.65 -2.11
N ILE A 214 -32.63 6.51 -1.64
CA ILE A 214 -33.24 5.74 -0.54
C ILE A 214 -32.46 5.82 0.79
N LEU A 215 -31.20 6.25 0.76
CA LEU A 215 -30.34 6.39 1.95
C LEU A 215 -29.64 7.76 1.96
N PRO A 216 -29.23 8.27 3.14
CA PRO A 216 -28.37 9.44 3.20
C PRO A 216 -26.97 9.16 2.63
N GLU A 217 -26.25 10.22 2.23
CA GLU A 217 -25.04 10.13 1.40
C GLU A 217 -23.99 9.13 1.92
N ASN A 218 -23.62 9.21 3.20
CA ASN A 218 -22.61 8.32 3.79
C ASN A 218 -23.02 6.85 3.71
N GLN A 219 -24.26 6.53 4.10
CA GLN A 219 -24.80 5.17 4.10
C GLN A 219 -25.03 4.67 2.67
N ALA A 220 -25.47 5.53 1.75
CA ALA A 220 -25.58 5.22 0.33
C ALA A 220 -24.21 4.86 -0.25
N ASN A 221 -23.16 5.63 0.07
CA ASN A 221 -21.80 5.37 -0.39
C ASN A 221 -21.22 4.05 0.17
N LEU A 222 -21.53 3.72 1.43
CA LEU A 222 -21.23 2.41 2.02
C LEU A 222 -21.94 1.28 1.26
N MET A 223 -23.24 1.42 0.98
CA MET A 223 -24.00 0.40 0.25
C MET A 223 -23.56 0.21 -1.20
N LYS A 224 -23.23 1.31 -1.91
CA LYS A 224 -22.62 1.25 -3.24
C LYS A 224 -21.32 0.44 -3.22
N ALA A 225 -20.48 0.62 -2.20
CA ALA A 225 -19.25 -0.16 -2.06
C ALA A 225 -19.51 -1.65 -1.74
N MET A 226 -20.42 -1.94 -0.79
CA MET A 226 -20.71 -3.30 -0.31
C MET A 226 -21.48 -4.16 -1.33
N ILE A 227 -22.38 -3.57 -2.12
CA ILE A 227 -23.27 -4.30 -3.04
C ILE A 227 -22.84 -4.15 -4.51
N LEU A 228 -22.37 -2.98 -4.93
CA LEU A 228 -21.99 -2.72 -6.32
C LEU A 228 -20.48 -2.81 -6.56
N GLY A 229 -19.66 -2.76 -5.50
CA GLY A 229 -18.21 -2.75 -5.58
C GLY A 229 -17.62 -1.35 -5.84
N GLU A 230 -18.43 -0.30 -5.80
CA GLU A 230 -18.05 1.08 -6.13
C GLU A 230 -17.40 1.79 -4.94
N LYS A 231 -16.08 1.60 -4.77
CA LYS A 231 -15.30 2.19 -3.67
C LYS A 231 -14.86 3.63 -3.93
N SER A 232 -15.10 4.16 -5.13
CA SER A 232 -14.77 5.53 -5.55
C SER A 232 -15.52 6.56 -4.71
N TYR A 233 -16.79 6.31 -4.39
CA TYR A 233 -17.66 7.19 -3.62
C TYR A 233 -17.35 7.27 -2.13
N LEU A 234 -16.55 6.35 -1.60
CA LEU A 234 -16.17 6.37 -0.19
C LEU A 234 -15.12 7.47 0.06
N SER A 235 -15.44 8.39 0.98
CA SER A 235 -14.47 9.36 1.49
C SER A 235 -13.26 8.62 2.08
N ILE A 236 -12.09 9.26 2.05
CA ILE A 236 -10.90 8.61 2.58
C ILE A 236 -10.97 8.49 4.11
N ASP A 237 -11.69 9.38 4.80
CA ASP A 237 -11.88 9.29 6.24
C ASP A 237 -12.73 8.06 6.61
N THR A 238 -13.79 7.78 5.86
CA THR A 238 -14.54 6.52 6.00
C THR A 238 -13.63 5.31 5.74
N LYS A 239 -12.78 5.35 4.70
CA LYS A 239 -11.83 4.26 4.43
C LYS A 239 -10.84 4.04 5.58
N ASN A 240 -10.27 5.13 6.10
CA ASN A 240 -9.32 5.08 7.22
C ASN A 240 -10.01 4.53 8.48
N LYS A 241 -11.19 5.05 8.84
CA LYS A 241 -11.97 4.62 10.01
C LYS A 241 -12.26 3.12 10.02
N TYR A 242 -12.73 2.56 8.91
CA TYR A 242 -12.98 1.11 8.79
C TYR A 242 -11.68 0.30 8.71
N SER A 243 -10.61 0.86 8.13
CA SER A 243 -9.30 0.22 8.08
C SER A 243 -8.67 0.12 9.46
N GLU A 244 -8.65 1.21 10.23
CA GLU A 244 -8.07 1.32 11.58
C GLU A 244 -8.84 0.48 12.61
N SER A 245 -10.13 0.23 12.34
CA SER A 245 -10.95 -0.70 13.13
C SER A 245 -10.76 -2.17 12.71
N GLY A 246 -9.94 -2.44 11.69
CA GLY A 246 -9.65 -3.79 11.18
C GLY A 246 -10.81 -4.45 10.43
N ILE A 247 -11.80 -3.67 9.97
CA ILE A 247 -12.99 -4.18 9.27
C ILE A 247 -13.09 -3.69 7.82
N SER A 248 -12.00 -3.24 7.21
CA SER A 248 -11.97 -2.81 5.79
C SER A 248 -12.49 -3.85 4.79
N HIS A 249 -12.43 -5.14 5.15
CA HIS A 249 -12.97 -6.25 4.36
C HIS A 249 -14.51 -6.21 4.23
N VAL A 250 -15.21 -5.49 5.11
CA VAL A 250 -16.65 -5.25 5.03
C VAL A 250 -16.98 -4.28 3.92
N LEU A 251 -16.12 -3.27 3.66
CA LEU A 251 -16.28 -2.31 2.55
C LEU A 251 -15.99 -2.92 1.16
N ALA A 252 -15.65 -4.21 1.11
CA ALA A 252 -15.38 -4.93 -0.12
C ALA A 252 -16.31 -6.13 -0.23
N ILE A 253 -16.68 -6.48 -1.47
CA ILE A 253 -17.47 -7.69 -1.71
C ILE A 253 -16.65 -8.92 -1.32
N SER A 254 -16.99 -9.45 -0.16
CA SER A 254 -16.30 -10.56 0.48
C SER A 254 -16.97 -11.89 0.16
N GLY A 255 -16.35 -13.00 0.61
CA GLY A 255 -16.97 -14.32 0.49
C GLY A 255 -18.30 -14.44 1.22
N LEU A 256 -18.48 -13.70 2.32
CA LEU A 256 -19.73 -13.65 3.06
C LEU A 256 -20.85 -13.02 2.22
N HIS A 257 -20.58 -11.89 1.55
CA HIS A 257 -21.55 -11.23 0.65
C HIS A 257 -22.03 -12.19 -0.45
N ILE A 258 -21.09 -12.86 -1.11
CA ILE A 258 -21.40 -13.81 -2.18
C ILE A 258 -22.13 -15.04 -1.68
N ALA A 259 -21.79 -15.55 -0.49
CA ALA A 259 -22.50 -16.66 0.13
C ALA A 259 -23.94 -16.30 0.49
N ILE A 260 -24.17 -15.13 1.08
CA ILE A 260 -25.52 -14.64 1.43
C ILE A 260 -26.37 -14.48 0.17
N LEU A 261 -25.86 -13.77 -0.84
CA LEU A 261 -26.60 -13.54 -2.09
C LEU A 261 -26.86 -14.85 -2.85
N GLY A 262 -25.85 -15.71 -2.97
CA GLY A 262 -25.99 -16.98 -3.68
C GLY A 262 -26.92 -17.97 -2.98
N TYR A 263 -26.81 -18.13 -1.66
CA TYR A 263 -27.71 -19.01 -0.89
C TYR A 263 -29.13 -18.45 -0.82
N GLY A 264 -29.28 -17.13 -0.66
CA GLY A 264 -30.58 -16.45 -0.69
C GLY A 264 -31.29 -16.64 -2.04
N PHE A 265 -30.57 -16.41 -3.13
CA PHE A 265 -31.10 -16.62 -4.48
C PHE A 265 -31.42 -18.09 -4.76
N PHE A 266 -30.55 -19.02 -4.37
CA PHE A 266 -30.79 -20.46 -4.48
C PHE A 266 -32.05 -20.88 -3.72
N SER A 267 -32.24 -20.38 -2.49
CA SER A 267 -33.41 -20.69 -1.67
C SER A 267 -34.69 -20.16 -2.30
N LEU A 268 -34.67 -18.93 -2.81
CA LEU A 268 -35.81 -18.31 -3.49
C LEU A 268 -36.20 -19.08 -4.76
N ILE A 269 -35.24 -19.39 -5.62
CA ILE A 269 -35.52 -20.07 -6.89
C ILE A 269 -35.97 -21.52 -6.66
N CYS A 270 -35.51 -22.17 -5.58
CA CYS A 270 -36.02 -23.49 -5.16
C CYS A 270 -37.52 -23.50 -4.81
N LEU A 271 -38.13 -22.36 -4.49
CA LEU A 271 -39.58 -22.27 -4.31
C LEU A 271 -40.34 -22.33 -5.64
N LEU A 272 -39.68 -22.02 -6.75
CA LEU A 272 -40.29 -21.90 -8.08
C LEU A 272 -39.98 -23.10 -8.98
N ILE A 273 -38.79 -23.70 -8.84
CA ILE A 273 -38.31 -24.79 -9.71
C ILE A 273 -37.56 -25.87 -8.92
N SER A 274 -37.34 -27.02 -9.57
CA SER A 274 -36.59 -28.15 -8.97
C SER A 274 -35.18 -27.76 -8.53
N LYS A 275 -34.71 -28.30 -7.40
CA LYS A 275 -33.39 -28.01 -6.80
C LYS A 275 -32.20 -28.13 -7.77
N LYS A 276 -32.21 -29.10 -8.70
CA LYS A 276 -31.15 -29.25 -9.71
C LYS A 276 -31.14 -28.11 -10.73
N LYS A 277 -32.31 -27.64 -11.17
CA LYS A 277 -32.41 -26.44 -12.04
C LYS A 277 -32.01 -25.19 -11.27
N SER A 278 -32.39 -25.08 -10.00
CA SER A 278 -32.00 -23.99 -9.10
C SER A 278 -30.48 -23.79 -9.01
N VAL A 279 -29.71 -24.88 -9.00
CA VAL A 279 -28.23 -24.82 -9.06
C VAL A 279 -27.76 -24.05 -10.29
N ILE A 280 -28.25 -24.43 -11.48
CA ILE A 280 -27.83 -23.83 -12.75
C ILE A 280 -28.16 -22.34 -12.76
N PHE A 281 -29.40 -21.97 -12.40
CA PHE A 281 -29.81 -20.56 -12.32
C PHE A 281 -28.98 -19.77 -11.30
N THR A 282 -28.63 -20.37 -10.16
CA THR A 282 -27.81 -19.71 -9.15
C THR A 282 -26.38 -19.49 -9.65
N ILE A 283 -25.77 -20.47 -10.34
CA ILE A 283 -24.44 -20.30 -10.94
C ILE A 283 -24.47 -19.19 -12.00
N CYS A 284 -25.50 -19.14 -12.85
CA CYS A 284 -25.68 -18.07 -13.83
C CYS A 284 -25.84 -16.69 -13.16
N PHE A 285 -26.63 -16.60 -12.08
CA PHE A 285 -26.78 -15.38 -11.30
C PHE A 285 -25.45 -14.93 -10.68
N LEU A 286 -24.68 -15.85 -10.09
CA LEU A 286 -23.38 -15.55 -9.50
C LEU A 286 -22.37 -15.08 -10.56
N ALA A 287 -22.37 -15.71 -11.75
CA ALA A 287 -21.53 -15.28 -12.87
C ALA A 287 -21.91 -13.87 -13.35
N PHE A 288 -23.21 -13.58 -13.48
CA PHE A 288 -23.70 -12.24 -13.80
C PHE A 288 -23.27 -11.21 -12.75
N TYR A 289 -23.47 -11.52 -11.45
CA TYR A 289 -23.12 -10.64 -10.35
C TYR A 289 -21.60 -10.41 -10.26
N LEU A 290 -20.79 -11.42 -10.56
CA LEU A 290 -19.33 -11.30 -10.62
C LEU A 290 -18.89 -10.27 -11.67
N ILE A 291 -19.46 -10.34 -12.87
CA ILE A 291 -19.16 -9.39 -13.95
C ILE A 291 -19.70 -8.00 -13.57
N LEU A 292 -20.91 -7.95 -13.02
CA LEU A 292 -21.53 -6.71 -12.56
C LEU A 292 -20.73 -6.02 -11.46
N THR A 293 -19.97 -6.71 -10.63
CA THR A 293 -19.23 -6.07 -9.53
C THR A 293 -17.75 -5.81 -9.84
N GLY A 294 -17.34 -5.99 -11.09
CA GLY A 294 -15.97 -5.72 -11.54
C GLY A 294 -14.97 -6.84 -11.24
N ALA A 295 -15.45 -8.05 -10.91
CA ALA A 295 -14.65 -9.27 -10.78
C ALA A 295 -13.38 -9.14 -9.91
N SER A 296 -13.50 -8.51 -8.73
CA SER A 296 -12.38 -8.46 -7.78
C SER A 296 -11.93 -9.87 -7.37
N VAL A 297 -10.64 -10.07 -7.10
CA VAL A 297 -10.06 -11.40 -6.86
C VAL A 297 -10.75 -12.16 -5.72
N SER A 298 -11.11 -11.46 -4.64
CA SER A 298 -11.86 -12.05 -3.51
C SER A 298 -13.25 -12.54 -3.91
N THR A 299 -13.91 -11.80 -4.81
CA THR A 299 -15.22 -12.13 -5.39
C THR A 299 -15.12 -13.33 -6.34
N VAL A 300 -14.13 -13.34 -7.25
CA VAL A 300 -13.89 -14.46 -8.17
C VAL A 300 -13.69 -15.76 -7.39
N ARG A 301 -12.83 -15.75 -6.37
CA ARG A 301 -12.61 -16.92 -5.50
C ARG A 301 -13.91 -17.38 -4.85
N ALA A 302 -14.68 -16.46 -4.25
CA ALA A 302 -15.92 -16.80 -3.58
C ALA A 302 -16.96 -17.42 -4.51
N VAL A 303 -17.10 -16.86 -5.72
CA VAL A 303 -18.01 -17.40 -6.76
C VAL A 303 -17.56 -18.79 -7.18
N ILE A 304 -16.28 -19.01 -7.47
CA ILE A 304 -15.76 -20.34 -7.82
C ILE A 304 -16.06 -21.35 -6.71
N MET A 305 -15.73 -21.02 -5.45
CA MET A 305 -15.94 -21.92 -4.32
C MET A 305 -17.43 -22.25 -4.12
N LEU A 306 -18.31 -21.26 -4.26
CA LEU A 306 -19.76 -21.47 -4.14
C LEU A 306 -20.33 -22.27 -5.32
N SER A 307 -19.85 -22.02 -6.54
CA SER A 307 -20.18 -22.85 -7.70
C SER A 307 -19.74 -24.30 -7.49
N ILE A 308 -18.56 -24.56 -6.90
CA ILE A 308 -18.11 -25.91 -6.57
C ILE A 308 -19.04 -26.58 -5.54
N ILE A 309 -19.50 -25.84 -4.52
CA ILE A 309 -20.50 -26.35 -3.55
C ILE A 309 -21.79 -26.76 -4.28
N LEU A 310 -22.31 -25.90 -5.15
CA LEU A 310 -23.55 -26.16 -5.89
C LEU A 310 -23.40 -27.30 -6.90
N LEU A 311 -22.25 -27.42 -7.57
CA LEU A 311 -21.95 -28.53 -8.47
C LEU A 311 -21.79 -29.84 -7.70
N ALA A 312 -21.14 -29.84 -6.54
CA ALA A 312 -21.06 -31.01 -5.68
C ALA A 312 -22.46 -31.50 -5.31
N TYR A 313 -23.35 -30.58 -4.91
CA TYR A 313 -24.76 -30.88 -4.68
C TYR A 313 -25.46 -31.45 -5.94
N PHE A 314 -25.26 -30.84 -7.11
CA PHE A 314 -25.86 -31.29 -8.38
C PHE A 314 -25.45 -32.72 -8.76
N PHE A 315 -24.18 -33.08 -8.56
CA PHE A 315 -23.63 -34.40 -8.87
C PHE A 315 -23.76 -35.42 -7.71
N GLY A 316 -24.37 -35.05 -6.58
CA GLY A 316 -24.48 -35.93 -5.41
C GLY A 316 -23.12 -36.26 -4.77
N ARG A 317 -22.16 -35.33 -4.82
CA ARG A 317 -20.82 -35.45 -4.25
C ARG A 317 -20.70 -34.60 -2.98
N THR A 318 -19.75 -34.95 -2.12
CA THR A 318 -19.42 -34.17 -0.93
C THR A 318 -18.47 -33.02 -1.27
N TYR A 319 -18.68 -31.87 -0.63
CA TYR A 319 -17.81 -30.71 -0.77
C TYR A 319 -16.52 -30.88 0.04
N ASP A 320 -15.36 -30.66 -0.57
CA ASP A 320 -14.06 -30.61 0.12
C ASP A 320 -13.45 -29.22 -0.01
N ILE A 321 -13.38 -28.51 1.12
CA ILE A 321 -12.95 -27.11 1.17
C ILE A 321 -11.50 -26.90 0.71
N TYR A 322 -10.62 -27.86 0.98
CA TYR A 322 -9.21 -27.82 0.58
C TYR A 322 -9.04 -27.92 -0.93
N SER A 323 -9.79 -28.82 -1.58
CA SER A 323 -9.82 -28.93 -3.03
C SER A 323 -10.42 -27.69 -3.68
N SER A 324 -11.50 -27.16 -3.11
CA SER A 324 -12.19 -25.96 -3.59
C SER A 324 -11.29 -24.71 -3.61
N ILE A 325 -10.59 -24.42 -2.49
CA ILE A 325 -9.67 -23.28 -2.43
C ILE A 325 -8.48 -23.45 -3.40
N CYS A 326 -7.95 -24.66 -3.55
CA CYS A 326 -6.84 -24.93 -4.47
C CYS A 326 -7.26 -24.76 -5.94
N ILE A 327 -8.46 -25.23 -6.31
CA ILE A 327 -9.02 -25.02 -7.65
C ILE A 327 -9.23 -23.53 -7.91
N ALA A 328 -9.79 -22.79 -6.95
CA ALA A 328 -9.98 -21.35 -7.09
C ALA A 328 -8.63 -20.61 -7.27
N ALA A 329 -7.59 -20.98 -6.52
CA ALA A 329 -6.25 -20.39 -6.67
C ALA A 329 -5.69 -20.65 -8.07
N VAL A 330 -5.73 -21.90 -8.54
CA VAL A 330 -5.20 -22.29 -9.86
C VAL A 330 -5.94 -21.57 -10.98
N ILE A 331 -7.28 -21.53 -10.96
CA ILE A 331 -8.07 -20.84 -11.99
C ILE A 331 -7.71 -19.35 -12.04
N ILE A 332 -7.61 -18.68 -10.89
CA ILE A 332 -7.26 -17.26 -10.83
C ILE A 332 -5.84 -16.99 -11.36
N LEU A 333 -4.88 -17.83 -10.99
CA LEU A 333 -3.49 -17.69 -11.42
C LEU A 333 -3.29 -18.09 -12.89
N MET A 334 -4.09 -19.02 -13.41
CA MET A 334 -4.10 -19.36 -14.84
C MET A 334 -4.55 -18.18 -15.71
N ILE A 335 -5.52 -17.40 -15.24
CA ILE A 335 -6.01 -16.21 -15.95
C ILE A 335 -4.97 -15.08 -15.86
N ASN A 336 -4.40 -14.87 -14.68
CA ASN A 336 -3.37 -13.85 -14.48
C ASN A 336 -2.45 -14.27 -13.31
N PRO A 337 -1.22 -14.74 -13.59
CA PRO A 337 -0.31 -15.26 -12.57
C PRO A 337 0.25 -14.15 -11.67
N TYR A 338 0.17 -12.86 -12.07
CA TYR A 338 0.57 -11.74 -11.22
C TYR A 338 -0.31 -11.58 -9.98
N ASN A 339 -1.51 -12.16 -9.96
CA ASN A 339 -2.37 -12.16 -8.78
C ASN A 339 -1.69 -12.79 -7.55
N LEU A 340 -0.64 -13.62 -7.73
CA LEU A 340 0.14 -14.16 -6.61
C LEU A 340 0.75 -13.05 -5.73
N TRP A 341 1.02 -11.87 -6.28
CA TRP A 341 1.52 -10.72 -5.54
C TRP A 341 0.46 -9.65 -5.27
N ASP A 342 -0.81 -9.88 -5.63
CA ASP A 342 -1.89 -8.96 -5.28
C ASP A 342 -2.26 -9.11 -3.80
N THR A 343 -2.30 -7.99 -3.08
CA THR A 343 -2.65 -7.98 -1.65
C THR A 343 -4.05 -8.54 -1.42
N GLY A 344 -5.01 -8.29 -2.33
CA GLY A 344 -6.37 -8.81 -2.24
C GLY A 344 -6.39 -10.33 -2.36
N PHE A 345 -5.64 -10.91 -3.30
CA PHE A 345 -5.43 -12.36 -3.39
C PHE A 345 -4.86 -12.91 -2.07
N LEU A 346 -3.73 -12.37 -1.62
CA LEU A 346 -3.01 -12.87 -0.45
C LEU A 346 -3.88 -12.85 0.82
N LEU A 347 -4.53 -11.71 1.12
CA LEU A 347 -5.42 -11.59 2.28
C LEU A 347 -6.62 -12.55 2.18
N SER A 348 -7.21 -12.69 1.00
CA SER A 348 -8.41 -13.49 0.80
C SER A 348 -8.12 -14.98 1.03
N PHE A 349 -7.07 -15.50 0.40
CA PHE A 349 -6.69 -16.91 0.53
C PHE A 349 -6.14 -17.22 1.93
N SER A 350 -5.31 -16.34 2.50
CA SER A 350 -4.73 -16.57 3.83
C SER A 350 -5.78 -16.52 4.94
N ALA A 351 -6.82 -15.68 4.84
CA ALA A 351 -7.95 -15.68 5.77
C ALA A 351 -8.65 -17.04 5.79
N VAL A 352 -8.96 -17.61 4.63
CA VAL A 352 -9.67 -18.91 4.54
C VAL A 352 -8.78 -20.05 5.01
N ILE A 353 -7.48 -20.04 4.67
CA ILE A 353 -6.51 -21.02 5.18
C ILE A 353 -6.44 -20.94 6.71
N GLY A 354 -6.37 -19.72 7.26
CA GLY A 354 -6.39 -19.48 8.71
C GLY A 354 -7.64 -20.05 9.39
N ILE A 355 -8.82 -19.75 8.85
CA ILE A 355 -10.11 -20.28 9.35
C ILE A 355 -10.11 -21.82 9.34
N ILE A 356 -9.71 -22.43 8.21
CA ILE A 356 -9.71 -23.90 8.08
C ILE A 356 -8.73 -24.56 9.05
N ALA A 357 -7.57 -23.95 9.27
CA ALA A 357 -6.50 -24.54 10.09
C ALA A 357 -6.66 -24.26 11.59
N ILE A 358 -7.18 -23.10 11.99
CA ILE A 358 -7.17 -22.63 13.39
C ILE A 358 -8.55 -22.74 14.05
N THR A 359 -9.66 -22.52 13.33
CA THR A 359 -10.98 -22.54 13.98
C THR A 359 -11.30 -23.88 14.64
N PRO A 360 -11.08 -25.06 14.00
CA PRO A 360 -11.35 -26.35 14.65
C PRO A 360 -10.56 -26.52 15.95
N ALA A 361 -9.31 -26.06 15.94
CA ALA A 361 -8.41 -26.10 17.07
C ALA A 361 -8.92 -25.26 18.26
N LEU A 362 -9.35 -24.03 17.99
CA LEU A 362 -9.90 -23.15 19.02
C LEU A 362 -11.25 -23.65 19.54
N ASP A 363 -12.10 -24.23 18.67
CA ASP A 363 -13.38 -24.78 19.09
C ASP A 363 -13.22 -26.00 19.99
N GLU A 364 -12.25 -26.88 19.71
CA GLU A 364 -11.94 -28.02 20.58
C GLU A 364 -11.47 -27.56 21.97
N LEU A 365 -10.67 -26.49 22.04
CA LEU A 365 -10.12 -25.98 23.30
C LEU A 365 -11.15 -25.18 24.11
N TYR A 366 -11.90 -24.29 23.45
CA TYR A 366 -12.69 -23.24 24.11
C TYR A 366 -14.19 -23.30 23.83
N ASN A 367 -14.65 -24.11 22.87
CA ASN A 367 -16.04 -24.14 22.42
C ASN A 367 -16.67 -25.54 22.40
N LYS A 368 -16.26 -26.45 23.29
CA LYS A 368 -16.81 -27.82 23.37
C LYS A 368 -18.34 -27.87 23.52
N LYS A 369 -18.95 -26.83 24.09
CA LYS A 369 -20.41 -26.71 24.29
C LYS A 369 -21.16 -26.13 23.08
N GLY A 370 -20.48 -25.76 21.99
CA GLY A 370 -21.11 -25.26 20.76
C GLY A 370 -21.75 -23.87 20.88
N ASN A 371 -21.17 -22.97 21.70
CA ASN A 371 -21.65 -21.60 21.82
C ASN A 371 -21.36 -20.79 20.54
N LYS A 372 -22.40 -20.20 19.96
CA LYS A 372 -22.33 -19.44 18.71
C LYS A 372 -21.46 -18.17 18.80
N ILE A 373 -21.42 -17.51 19.96
CA ILE A 373 -20.61 -16.31 20.18
C ILE A 373 -19.12 -16.70 20.19
N ILE A 374 -18.77 -17.77 20.91
CA ILE A 374 -17.41 -18.30 20.94
C ILE A 374 -16.98 -18.79 19.55
N ALA A 375 -17.87 -19.44 18.80
CA ALA A 375 -17.59 -19.84 17.42
C ALA A 375 -17.27 -18.63 16.53
N THR A 376 -18.05 -17.54 16.64
CA THR A 376 -17.83 -16.30 15.89
C THR A 376 -16.51 -15.63 16.26
N PHE A 377 -16.17 -15.61 17.56
CA PHE A 377 -14.88 -15.15 18.04
C PHE A 377 -13.73 -15.99 17.47
N ASN A 378 -13.83 -17.32 17.53
CA ASN A 378 -12.81 -18.26 17.06
C ASN A 378 -12.57 -18.14 15.55
N VAL A 379 -13.64 -17.98 14.75
CA VAL A 379 -13.53 -17.72 13.30
C VAL A 379 -12.84 -16.38 13.04
N SER A 380 -13.23 -15.32 13.76
CA SER A 380 -12.66 -13.99 13.59
C SER A 380 -11.17 -13.96 13.96
N LEU A 381 -10.81 -14.58 15.09
CA LEU A 381 -9.43 -14.73 15.54
C LEU A 381 -8.59 -15.54 14.55
N ALA A 382 -9.12 -16.67 14.06
CA ALA A 382 -8.47 -17.51 13.06
C ALA A 382 -8.21 -16.77 11.75
N ALA A 383 -9.18 -15.98 11.27
CA ALA A 383 -9.04 -15.15 10.09
C ALA A 383 -7.94 -14.09 10.31
N THR A 384 -7.98 -13.35 11.43
CA THR A 384 -6.97 -12.34 11.77
C THR A 384 -5.56 -12.94 11.83
N LEU A 385 -5.38 -14.08 12.50
CA LEU A 385 -4.09 -14.76 12.57
C LEU A 385 -3.62 -15.25 11.18
N GLY A 386 -4.53 -15.76 10.36
CA GLY A 386 -4.24 -16.17 8.98
C GLY A 386 -3.84 -15.02 8.06
N THR A 387 -4.42 -13.83 8.24
CA THR A 387 -4.07 -12.63 7.46
C THR A 387 -2.90 -11.84 8.02
N MET A 388 -2.52 -12.06 9.28
CA MET A 388 -1.52 -11.26 9.99
C MET A 388 -0.19 -11.14 9.23
N PRO A 389 0.41 -12.20 8.66
CA PRO A 389 1.65 -12.06 7.88
C PRO A 389 1.53 -11.08 6.71
N VAL A 390 0.43 -11.17 5.97
CA VAL A 390 0.18 -10.33 4.80
C VAL A 390 -0.09 -8.89 5.24
N MET A 391 -0.81 -8.70 6.34
CA MET A 391 -1.04 -7.37 6.94
C MET A 391 0.27 -6.71 7.36
N LEU A 392 1.14 -7.44 8.05
CA LEU A 392 2.43 -6.91 8.51
C LEU A 392 3.41 -6.61 7.37
N LEU A 393 3.39 -7.41 6.30
CA LEU A 393 4.24 -7.17 5.13
C LEU A 393 3.76 -6.03 4.24
N THR A 394 2.46 -5.68 4.30
CA THR A 394 1.85 -4.69 3.39
C THR A 394 1.51 -3.37 4.08
N PHE A 395 0.91 -3.43 5.27
CA PHE A 395 0.39 -2.27 6.00
C PHE A 395 1.19 -1.94 7.27
N TYR A 396 2.03 -2.86 7.74
CA TYR A 396 2.92 -2.71 8.90
C TYR A 396 2.21 -2.52 10.24
N GLU A 397 0.90 -2.76 10.29
CA GLU A 397 0.02 -2.45 11.41
C GLU A 397 -0.85 -3.64 11.81
N LEU A 398 -1.17 -3.72 13.10
CA LEU A 398 -2.17 -4.61 13.68
C LEU A 398 -3.27 -3.79 14.36
N HIS A 399 -4.52 -4.19 14.15
CA HIS A 399 -5.69 -3.57 14.78
C HIS A 399 -6.19 -4.50 15.89
N ILE A 400 -5.87 -4.21 17.15
CA ILE A 400 -6.06 -5.15 18.27
C ILE A 400 -7.54 -5.48 18.47
N TYR A 401 -8.39 -4.45 18.38
CA TYR A 401 -9.82 -4.58 18.64
C TYR A 401 -10.61 -5.16 17.46
N SER A 402 -9.97 -5.48 16.34
CA SER A 402 -10.67 -5.96 15.14
C SER A 402 -11.50 -7.21 15.40
N VAL A 403 -11.01 -8.13 16.24
CA VAL A 403 -11.71 -9.38 16.58
C VAL A 403 -13.00 -9.07 17.35
N LEU A 404 -12.96 -8.12 18.29
CA LEU A 404 -14.14 -7.72 19.08
C LEU A 404 -15.16 -6.99 18.20
N VAL A 405 -14.70 -6.06 17.35
CA VAL A 405 -15.56 -5.35 16.40
C VAL A 405 -16.23 -6.37 15.46
N ASN A 406 -15.50 -7.38 14.97
CA ASN A 406 -16.05 -8.41 14.09
C ASN A 406 -17.17 -9.25 14.73
N ILE A 407 -17.14 -9.50 16.05
CA ILE A 407 -18.23 -10.21 16.74
C ILE A 407 -19.55 -9.45 16.61
N LEU A 408 -19.51 -8.11 16.61
CA LEU A 408 -20.69 -7.25 16.50
C LEU A 408 -21.09 -7.02 15.03
N VAL A 409 -20.09 -6.76 14.17
CA VAL A 409 -20.31 -6.33 12.79
C VAL A 409 -20.73 -7.50 11.89
N VAL A 410 -20.03 -8.64 11.97
CA VAL A 410 -20.20 -9.75 11.01
C VAL A 410 -21.61 -10.37 11.06
N PRO A 411 -22.24 -10.62 12.22
CA PRO A 411 -23.60 -11.17 12.26
C PRO A 411 -24.63 -10.24 11.59
N LEU A 412 -24.52 -8.93 11.84
CA LEU A 412 -25.41 -7.92 11.26
C LEU A 412 -25.19 -7.74 9.76
N MET A 413 -24.03 -8.13 9.23
CA MET A 413 -23.71 -8.04 7.80
C MET A 413 -24.68 -8.84 6.95
N THR A 414 -25.20 -9.95 7.47
CA THR A 414 -26.22 -10.75 6.78
C THR A 414 -27.47 -9.94 6.49
N ILE A 415 -27.90 -9.13 7.46
CA ILE A 415 -29.06 -8.25 7.34
C ILE A 415 -28.75 -7.13 6.35
N VAL A 416 -27.60 -6.46 6.50
CA VAL A 416 -27.19 -5.35 5.62
C VAL A 416 -27.14 -5.78 4.16
N VAL A 417 -26.53 -6.93 3.85
CA VAL A 417 -26.41 -7.40 2.46
C VAL A 417 -27.76 -7.81 1.89
N LEU A 418 -28.55 -8.56 2.65
CA LEU A 418 -29.85 -9.06 2.19
C LEU A 418 -30.85 -7.90 1.99
N PHE A 419 -31.05 -7.08 3.01
CA PHE A 419 -31.95 -5.92 2.93
C PHE A 419 -31.39 -4.86 1.98
N GLY A 420 -30.07 -4.75 1.84
CA GLY A 420 -29.44 -3.87 0.86
C GLY A 420 -29.77 -4.25 -0.57
N PHE A 421 -29.77 -5.54 -0.88
CA PHE A 421 -30.15 -6.02 -2.21
C PHE A 421 -31.67 -5.94 -2.43
N ILE A 422 -32.49 -6.31 -1.43
CA ILE A 422 -33.95 -6.18 -1.51
C ILE A 422 -34.35 -4.70 -1.66
N GLY A 423 -33.78 -3.81 -0.86
CA GLY A 423 -34.01 -2.37 -0.91
C GLY A 423 -33.61 -1.77 -2.24
N LEU A 424 -32.56 -2.29 -2.88
CA LEU A 424 -32.17 -1.90 -4.24
C LEU A 424 -33.21 -2.32 -5.30
N VAL A 425 -33.69 -3.57 -5.23
CA VAL A 425 -34.70 -4.09 -6.17
C VAL A 425 -36.03 -3.36 -5.98
N VAL A 426 -36.51 -3.25 -4.74
CA VAL A 426 -37.76 -2.57 -4.40
C VAL A 426 -37.65 -1.07 -4.68
N GLY A 427 -36.52 -0.44 -4.34
CA GLY A 427 -36.24 0.97 -4.63
C GLY A 427 -36.18 1.28 -6.13
N SER A 428 -35.81 0.30 -6.96
CA SER A 428 -35.87 0.41 -8.42
C SER A 428 -37.30 0.41 -8.96
N LEU A 429 -38.28 -0.09 -8.19
CA LEU A 429 -39.71 -0.10 -8.51
C LEU A 429 -40.44 1.09 -7.88
N SER A 430 -40.12 1.40 -6.61
CA SER A 430 -40.68 2.51 -5.85
C SER A 430 -39.70 2.98 -4.78
N ILE A 431 -39.29 4.26 -4.88
CA ILE A 431 -38.36 4.90 -3.94
C ILE A 431 -38.92 4.90 -2.50
N TYR A 432 -40.24 5.06 -2.34
CA TYR A 432 -40.89 5.10 -1.02
C TYR A 432 -40.73 3.77 -0.26
N PHE A 433 -41.03 2.65 -0.92
CA PHE A 433 -40.84 1.33 -0.30
C PHE A 433 -39.35 0.98 -0.14
N GLY A 434 -38.50 1.43 -1.08
CA GLY A 434 -37.05 1.32 -0.95
C GLY A 434 -36.52 2.01 0.32
N LYS A 435 -37.01 3.22 0.65
CA LYS A 435 -36.68 3.94 1.89
C LYS A 435 -37.13 3.17 3.13
N LEU A 436 -38.35 2.65 3.14
CA LEU A 436 -38.88 1.87 4.27
C LEU A 436 -37.99 0.66 4.59
N ILE A 437 -37.63 -0.12 3.56
CA ILE A 437 -36.75 -1.29 3.71
C ILE A 437 -35.35 -0.87 4.12
N SER A 438 -34.84 0.24 3.60
CA SER A 438 -33.48 0.73 3.89
C SER A 438 -33.35 1.39 5.26
N GLY A 439 -34.46 1.69 5.95
CA GLY A 439 -34.44 2.26 7.29
C GLY A 439 -33.64 1.42 8.30
N ILE A 440 -33.77 0.09 8.25
CA ILE A 440 -32.99 -0.80 9.13
C ILE A 440 -31.49 -0.75 8.81
N ILE A 441 -31.14 -0.58 7.54
CA ILE A 441 -29.75 -0.49 7.07
C ILE A 441 -29.10 0.76 7.63
N PHE A 442 -29.81 1.89 7.62
CA PHE A 442 -29.33 3.16 8.17
C PHE A 442 -28.86 3.00 9.62
N TYR A 443 -29.68 2.40 10.48
CA TYR A 443 -29.32 2.19 11.89
C TYR A 443 -28.14 1.24 12.07
N ILE A 444 -28.07 0.16 11.29
CA ILE A 444 -26.96 -0.80 11.38
C ILE A 444 -25.63 -0.16 10.92
N LEU A 445 -25.64 0.60 9.83
CA LEU A 445 -24.42 1.27 9.34
C LEU A 445 -23.94 2.36 10.31
N ASN A 446 -24.85 3.12 10.92
CA ASN A 446 -24.48 4.05 11.99
C ASN A 446 -23.92 3.33 13.22
N PHE A 447 -24.46 2.16 13.55
CA PHE A 447 -23.92 1.33 14.62
C PHE A 447 -22.50 0.83 14.29
N TYR A 448 -22.21 0.50 13.02
CA TYR A 448 -20.83 0.17 12.60
C TYR A 448 -19.90 1.36 12.77
N ASP A 449 -20.36 2.55 12.38
CA ASP A 449 -19.59 3.78 12.54
C ASP A 449 -19.29 4.07 14.03
N LEU A 450 -20.26 3.85 14.91
CA LEU A 450 -20.08 3.96 16.36
C LEU A 450 -19.08 2.92 16.90
N CYS A 451 -19.18 1.67 16.45
CA CYS A 451 -18.22 0.62 16.85
C CYS A 451 -16.80 0.98 16.43
N CYS A 452 -16.62 1.54 15.23
CA CYS A 452 -15.32 1.97 14.72
C CYS A 452 -14.76 3.16 15.51
N GLU A 453 -15.57 4.17 15.81
CA GLU A 453 -15.16 5.31 16.64
C GLU A 453 -14.76 4.87 18.04
N PHE A 454 -15.58 4.02 18.67
CA PHE A 454 -15.28 3.48 19.98
C PHE A 454 -13.95 2.70 19.98
N ALA A 455 -13.77 1.77 19.03
CA ALA A 455 -12.56 0.99 18.92
C ALA A 455 -11.31 1.84 18.59
N GLY A 456 -11.47 2.88 17.77
CA GLY A 456 -10.38 3.79 17.39
C GLY A 456 -9.86 4.63 18.56
N ASN A 457 -10.76 5.04 19.46
CA ASN A 457 -10.44 5.86 20.63
C ASN A 457 -9.81 5.06 21.79
N LEU A 458 -9.82 3.73 21.73
CA LEU A 458 -9.19 2.90 22.74
C LEU A 458 -7.66 2.96 22.64
N PRO A 459 -6.94 2.89 23.78
CA PRO A 459 -5.48 2.86 23.76
C PRO A 459 -4.98 1.64 22.99
N PHE A 460 -3.92 1.82 22.21
CA PHE A 460 -3.33 0.76 21.38
C PHE A 460 -4.27 0.19 20.31
N SER A 461 -5.30 0.93 19.89
CA SER A 461 -6.25 0.49 18.85
C SER A 461 -5.55 -0.02 17.59
N THR A 462 -4.53 0.71 17.15
CA THR A 462 -3.58 0.29 16.12
C THR A 462 -2.17 0.27 16.68
N ILE A 463 -1.46 -0.85 16.51
CA ILE A 463 -0.03 -0.98 16.79
C ILE A 463 0.73 -1.06 15.47
N THR A 464 1.66 -0.12 15.27
CA THR A 464 2.60 -0.15 14.16
C THR A 464 3.82 -1.00 14.54
N ILE A 465 3.90 -2.20 13.97
CA ILE A 465 5.01 -3.15 14.24
C ILE A 465 6.19 -2.88 13.32
N GLY A 466 5.93 -2.40 12.10
CA GLY A 466 6.94 -2.31 11.06
C GLY A 466 7.01 -3.56 10.21
N LYS A 467 7.82 -3.50 9.15
CA LYS A 467 8.04 -4.65 8.28
C LYS A 467 8.81 -5.73 9.06
N PRO A 468 8.23 -6.93 9.26
CA PRO A 468 8.92 -8.00 9.94
C PRO A 468 10.14 -8.43 9.10
N GLN A 469 11.24 -8.78 9.77
CA GLN A 469 12.34 -9.44 9.09
C GLN A 469 11.90 -10.86 8.69
N LEU A 470 12.58 -11.43 7.71
CA LEU A 470 12.27 -12.78 7.22
C LEU A 470 12.30 -13.82 8.35
N ILE A 471 13.22 -13.68 9.31
CA ILE A 471 13.30 -14.57 10.47
C ILE A 471 12.05 -14.47 11.35
N ASN A 472 11.49 -13.27 11.59
CA ASN A 472 10.28 -13.12 12.39
C ASN A 472 9.09 -13.80 11.70
N LEU A 473 9.03 -13.72 10.37
CA LEU A 473 8.00 -14.39 9.58
C LEU A 473 8.12 -15.92 9.66
N ILE A 474 9.35 -16.46 9.55
CA ILE A 474 9.62 -17.89 9.69
C ILE A 474 9.22 -18.36 11.09
N LEU A 475 9.61 -17.63 12.14
CA LEU A 475 9.24 -17.93 13.52
C LEU A 475 7.72 -17.90 13.72
N PHE A 476 7.03 -16.91 13.13
CA PHE A 476 5.58 -16.86 13.14
C PHE A 476 4.95 -18.11 12.50
N ILE A 477 5.45 -18.54 11.33
CA ILE A 477 4.97 -19.74 10.64
C ILE A 477 5.24 -21.00 11.48
N ILE A 478 6.40 -21.09 12.14
CA ILE A 478 6.72 -22.21 13.04
C ILE A 478 5.74 -22.23 14.22
N ILE A 479 5.53 -21.10 14.89
CA ILE A 479 4.57 -20.97 15.99
C ILE A 479 3.16 -21.34 15.51
N PHE A 480 2.76 -20.90 14.32
CA PHE A 480 1.49 -21.26 13.69
C PHE A 480 1.35 -22.77 13.52
N ILE A 481 2.34 -23.43 12.92
CA ILE A 481 2.35 -24.90 12.74
C ILE A 481 2.27 -25.61 14.10
N LEU A 482 3.05 -25.14 15.08
CA LEU A 482 3.07 -25.68 16.43
C LEU A 482 1.70 -25.58 17.12
N ILE A 483 1.02 -24.43 17.02
CA ILE A 483 -0.34 -24.24 17.55
C ILE A 483 -1.33 -25.18 16.84
N SER A 484 -1.27 -25.29 15.51
CA SER A 484 -2.12 -26.23 14.76
C SER A 484 -1.87 -27.69 15.15
N MET A 485 -0.62 -28.06 15.47
CA MET A 485 -0.29 -29.40 15.95
C MET A 485 -0.81 -29.67 17.37
N LEU A 486 -0.72 -28.68 18.28
CA LEU A 486 -1.21 -28.79 19.66
C LEU A 486 -2.70 -29.12 19.74
N ALA A 487 -3.44 -28.65 18.75
CA ALA A 487 -4.88 -28.82 18.65
C ALA A 487 -5.28 -29.92 17.66
N SER A 488 -4.33 -30.72 17.19
CA SER A 488 -4.65 -31.96 16.51
C SER A 488 -4.88 -33.07 17.54
N GLU A 489 -6.00 -33.77 17.44
CA GLU A 489 -6.30 -34.99 18.22
C GLU A 489 -5.21 -36.07 18.11
N LYS A 490 -4.35 -36.00 17.07
CA LYS A 490 -3.22 -36.92 16.90
C LYS A 490 -2.08 -36.70 17.90
N VAL A 491 -1.98 -35.54 18.53
CA VAL A 491 -0.94 -35.21 19.51
C VAL A 491 -1.51 -35.38 20.92
N ASN A 492 -1.59 -36.62 21.38
CA ASN A 492 -2.28 -36.97 22.63
C ASN A 492 -1.37 -36.91 23.89
N LYS A 493 -0.04 -36.80 23.74
CA LYS A 493 0.89 -36.77 24.88
C LYS A 493 1.02 -35.37 25.47
N GLN A 494 0.57 -35.19 26.72
CA GLN A 494 0.67 -33.96 27.51
C GLN A 494 2.11 -33.38 27.55
N SER A 495 3.12 -34.27 27.57
CA SER A 495 4.54 -33.88 27.56
C SER A 495 4.94 -33.17 26.27
N VAL A 496 4.47 -33.61 25.11
CA VAL A 496 4.76 -32.97 23.81
C VAL A 496 4.13 -31.58 23.77
N LYS A 497 2.90 -31.42 24.28
CA LYS A 497 2.24 -30.11 24.35
C LYS A 497 3.03 -29.12 25.20
N LYS A 498 3.55 -29.55 26.36
CA LYS A 498 4.41 -28.72 27.22
C LYS A 498 5.69 -28.24 26.51
N HIS A 499 6.40 -29.11 25.80
CA HIS A 499 7.63 -28.73 25.10
C HIS A 499 7.37 -27.75 23.96
N ILE A 500 6.26 -27.92 23.23
CA ILE A 500 5.84 -26.99 22.17
C ILE A 500 5.55 -25.59 22.76
N THR A 501 4.81 -25.51 23.87
CA THR A 501 4.53 -24.24 24.54
C THR A 501 5.80 -23.56 25.03
N ILE A 502 6.73 -24.31 25.65
CA ILE A 502 8.02 -23.78 26.10
C ILE A 502 8.82 -23.23 24.92
N ALA A 503 8.89 -23.96 23.80
CA ALA A 503 9.59 -23.50 22.60
C ALA A 503 8.98 -22.20 22.05
N ALA A 504 7.64 -22.10 21.99
CA ALA A 504 6.97 -20.87 21.57
C ALA A 504 7.27 -19.69 22.51
N CYS A 505 7.22 -19.89 23.83
CA CYS A 505 7.55 -18.85 24.82
C CYS A 505 9.02 -18.39 24.71
N LEU A 506 9.97 -19.32 24.56
CA LEU A 506 11.39 -18.99 24.39
C LEU A 506 11.64 -18.17 23.12
N LEU A 507 10.96 -18.50 22.01
CA LEU A 507 11.04 -17.74 20.76
C LEU A 507 10.50 -16.31 20.92
N VAL A 508 9.41 -16.13 21.66
CA VAL A 508 8.86 -14.79 21.97
C VAL A 508 9.85 -13.98 22.81
N ILE A 509 10.42 -14.59 23.86
CA ILE A 509 11.41 -13.93 24.73
C ILE A 509 12.66 -13.53 23.93
N LEU A 510 13.22 -14.43 23.11
CA LEU A 510 14.38 -14.13 22.27
C LEU A 510 14.10 -12.96 21.31
N ASN A 511 12.92 -12.92 20.68
CA ASN A 511 12.53 -11.78 19.84
C ASN A 511 12.43 -10.48 20.63
N PHE A 512 11.90 -10.53 21.84
CA PHE A 512 11.81 -9.35 22.70
C PHE A 512 13.19 -8.82 23.09
N VAL A 513 14.16 -9.70 23.40
CA VAL A 513 15.55 -9.31 23.73
C VAL A 513 16.24 -8.61 22.55
N PHE A 514 16.16 -9.17 21.34
CA PHE A 514 16.64 -8.49 20.13
C PHE A 514 15.90 -7.18 19.87
N TYR A 515 14.59 -7.17 20.17
CA TYR A 515 13.78 -5.96 20.03
C TYR A 515 14.17 -4.89 21.03
N ILE A 516 14.74 -5.12 22.20
CA ILE A 516 15.11 -4.03 23.15
C ILE A 516 16.57 -3.56 23.03
N SER A 517 17.41 -4.29 22.30
CA SER A 517 18.83 -3.94 22.13
C SER A 517 19.00 -2.57 21.44
N PRO A 518 19.94 -1.70 21.89
CA PRO A 518 20.25 -0.44 21.21
C PRO A 518 20.65 -0.70 19.76
N LYS A 519 20.17 0.17 18.87
CA LYS A 519 20.47 0.09 17.44
C LYS A 519 21.47 1.20 17.07
N PRO A 520 22.25 1.04 15.99
CA PRO A 520 23.06 2.12 15.46
C PRO A 520 22.18 3.34 15.12
N LEU A 521 22.77 4.53 15.19
CA LEU A 521 22.12 5.74 14.69
C LEU A 521 21.78 5.53 13.22
N LYS A 522 20.55 5.87 12.83
CA LYS A 522 20.07 5.76 11.45
C LYS A 522 19.52 7.10 11.00
N ILE A 523 20.11 7.66 9.96
CA ILE A 523 19.62 8.86 9.25
C ILE A 523 19.15 8.43 7.87
N VAL A 524 17.98 8.88 7.44
CA VAL A 524 17.49 8.65 6.08
C VAL A 524 17.00 9.94 5.47
N HIS A 525 17.66 10.36 4.40
CA HIS A 525 17.20 11.42 3.51
C HIS A 525 16.25 10.79 2.48
N LEU A 526 14.97 11.13 2.58
CA LEU A 526 13.91 10.55 1.76
C LEU A 526 13.86 11.21 0.39
N ASP A 527 13.55 10.42 -0.65
CA ASP A 527 13.20 10.96 -1.97
C ASP A 527 11.73 11.38 -1.97
N ILE A 528 11.48 12.63 -1.59
CA ILE A 528 10.13 13.21 -1.58
C ILE A 528 9.78 13.94 -2.89
N GLY A 529 10.64 13.86 -3.90
CA GLY A 529 10.59 14.73 -5.08
C GLY A 529 11.32 16.04 -4.82
N GLN A 530 10.70 17.17 -5.15
CA GLN A 530 11.28 18.48 -4.85
C GLN A 530 11.03 18.82 -3.37
N GLY A 531 12.07 19.25 -2.66
CA GLY A 531 12.04 19.61 -1.24
C GLY A 531 12.90 18.70 -0.36
N ASP A 532 12.73 18.84 0.96
CA ASP A 532 13.48 18.09 1.97
C ASP A 532 12.60 17.24 2.89
N SER A 533 13.10 16.05 3.23
CA SER A 533 12.66 15.31 4.40
C SER A 533 13.73 14.32 4.84
N ALA A 534 14.18 14.45 6.08
CA ALA A 534 15.11 13.55 6.72
C ALA A 534 14.49 12.94 7.98
N VAL A 535 14.72 11.64 8.20
CA VAL A 535 14.29 10.95 9.41
C VAL A 535 15.49 10.40 10.15
N VAL A 536 15.67 10.83 11.39
CA VAL A 536 16.71 10.37 12.31
C VAL A 536 16.10 9.49 13.38
N ILE A 537 16.61 8.27 13.49
CA ILE A 537 16.28 7.31 14.54
C ILE A 537 17.52 7.11 15.39
N SER A 538 17.48 7.63 16.62
CA SER A 538 18.61 7.58 17.53
C SER A 538 18.82 6.17 18.12
N PRO A 539 19.98 5.89 18.73
CA PRO A 539 20.19 4.66 19.49
C PRO A 539 19.24 4.51 20.70
N ALA A 540 18.71 5.62 21.23
CA ALA A 540 17.65 5.62 22.24
C ALA A 540 16.24 5.40 21.66
N ARG A 541 16.12 5.20 20.33
CA ARG A 541 14.87 5.02 19.57
C ARG A 541 13.98 6.24 19.55
N LYS A 542 14.57 7.41 19.79
CA LYS A 542 13.91 8.69 19.58
C LYS A 542 13.87 8.96 18.08
N VAL A 543 12.72 9.45 17.63
CA VAL A 543 12.46 9.72 16.22
C VAL A 543 12.35 11.22 16.01
N TYR A 544 13.21 11.73 15.13
CA TYR A 544 13.23 13.12 14.68
C TYR A 544 12.93 13.13 13.19
N VAL A 545 11.96 13.95 12.77
CA VAL A 545 11.66 14.19 11.35
C VAL A 545 11.99 15.63 11.07
N ILE A 546 12.98 15.87 10.21
CA ILE A 546 13.40 17.19 9.76
C ILE A 546 12.81 17.40 8.38
N ASP A 547 11.87 18.33 8.28
CA ASP A 547 11.04 18.61 7.11
C ASP A 547 10.23 17.39 6.60
N GLY A 548 9.18 17.67 5.84
CA GLY A 548 8.20 16.69 5.36
C GLY A 548 8.01 16.66 3.85
N GLY A 549 8.73 17.49 3.10
CA GLY A 549 8.49 17.69 1.67
C GLY A 549 7.20 18.47 1.39
N GLY A 550 6.85 18.56 0.12
CA GLY A 550 5.50 18.97 -0.31
C GLY A 550 5.45 19.51 -1.73
N ASN A 551 4.37 19.22 -2.45
CA ASN A 551 4.18 19.64 -3.82
C ASN A 551 3.53 21.02 -3.89
N LEU A 552 4.20 21.93 -4.59
CA LEU A 552 3.85 23.34 -4.75
C LEU A 552 2.48 23.55 -5.44
N LYS A 553 1.94 22.55 -6.14
CA LYS A 553 0.64 22.62 -6.84
C LYS A 553 -0.54 22.09 -6.03
N LYS A 554 -0.30 21.45 -4.90
CA LYS A 554 -1.36 20.88 -4.07
C LYS A 554 -1.85 21.90 -3.05
N LYS A 555 -3.06 21.69 -2.51
CA LYS A 555 -3.53 22.42 -1.31
C LYS A 555 -3.06 21.69 -0.06
N THR A 556 -2.99 22.35 1.09
CA THR A 556 -2.60 21.70 2.37
C THR A 556 -3.61 20.66 2.85
N THR A 557 -4.86 20.78 2.38
CA THR A 557 -5.90 19.75 2.52
C THR A 557 -5.62 18.50 1.69
N ASP A 558 -4.81 18.63 0.64
CA ASP A 558 -4.50 17.51 -0.25
C ASP A 558 -3.37 16.68 0.34
N ARG A 559 -3.57 15.37 0.37
CA ARG A 559 -2.54 14.42 0.79
C ARG A 559 -1.38 14.38 -0.21
N ASP A 560 -0.16 14.39 0.30
CA ASP A 560 1.03 14.44 -0.54
C ASP A 560 2.22 13.67 0.04
N THR A 561 3.37 14.33 0.25
CA THR A 561 4.62 13.70 0.67
C THR A 561 4.49 13.13 2.08
N GLY A 562 3.83 13.86 2.99
CA GLY A 562 3.56 13.41 4.35
C GLY A 562 2.77 12.10 4.39
N TYR A 563 1.63 12.04 3.68
CA TYR A 563 0.77 10.86 3.66
C TYR A 563 1.28 9.69 2.79
N TYR A 564 1.86 9.96 1.61
CA TYR A 564 2.23 8.93 0.63
C TYR A 564 3.71 8.49 0.69
N ILE A 565 4.59 9.25 1.36
CA ILE A 565 6.03 8.94 1.42
C ILE A 565 6.52 8.82 2.86
N VAL A 566 6.42 9.89 3.66
CA VAL A 566 6.98 9.93 5.01
C VAL A 566 6.23 8.97 5.95
N ARG A 567 4.89 9.03 5.99
CA ARG A 567 4.06 8.13 6.80
C ARG A 567 4.31 6.64 6.49
N PRO A 568 4.30 6.17 5.22
CA PRO A 568 4.63 4.79 4.91
C PRO A 568 6.05 4.39 5.32
N TYR A 569 7.04 5.28 5.19
CA TYR A 569 8.39 5.02 5.68
C TYR A 569 8.44 4.87 7.20
N LEU A 570 7.78 5.76 7.96
CA LEU A 570 7.69 5.66 9.41
C LEU A 570 7.01 4.34 9.82
N LYS A 571 5.89 4.00 9.18
CA LYS A 571 5.19 2.74 9.40
C LYS A 571 6.05 1.53 9.09
N TYR A 572 6.79 1.54 7.97
CA TYR A 572 7.72 0.47 7.60
C TYR A 572 8.77 0.20 8.69
N ASN A 573 9.23 1.24 9.39
CA ASN A 573 10.21 1.13 10.46
C ASN A 573 9.59 0.83 11.84
N GLY A 574 8.27 0.62 11.94
CA GLY A 574 7.59 0.32 13.20
C GLY A 574 7.47 1.54 14.11
N ILE A 575 7.44 2.74 13.53
CA ILE A 575 7.33 4.00 14.27
C ILE A 575 5.85 4.35 14.38
N SER A 576 5.37 4.54 15.60
CA SER A 576 4.01 5.01 15.93
C SER A 576 3.97 6.37 16.61
N LYS A 577 5.15 6.89 16.99
CA LYS A 577 5.33 8.17 17.69
C LYS A 577 6.54 8.89 17.14
N ILE A 578 6.43 10.21 17.04
CA ILE A 578 7.52 11.11 16.65
C ILE A 578 7.88 11.97 17.87
N ASP A 579 9.14 11.96 18.29
CA ASP A 579 9.57 12.72 19.46
C ASP A 579 9.77 14.21 19.13
N CYS A 580 10.22 14.49 17.89
CA CYS A 580 10.36 15.85 17.39
C CYS A 580 10.05 15.93 15.90
N LEU A 581 9.12 16.80 15.53
CA LEU A 581 9.07 17.36 14.18
C LEU A 581 9.90 18.63 14.15
N ILE A 582 10.78 18.78 13.18
CA ILE A 582 11.67 19.93 13.04
C ILE A 582 11.36 20.54 11.68
N MET A 583 10.92 21.80 11.68
CA MET A 583 10.74 22.59 10.47
C MET A 583 11.97 23.46 10.27
N THR A 584 12.62 23.38 9.11
CA THR A 584 13.72 24.30 8.79
C THR A 584 13.16 25.68 8.46
N HIS A 585 12.19 25.77 7.55
CA HIS A 585 11.46 26.98 7.19
C HIS A 585 10.06 26.64 6.66
N SER A 586 9.22 27.66 6.44
CA SER A 586 7.80 27.50 6.15
C SER A 586 7.45 27.24 4.68
N ASP A 587 8.43 27.13 3.78
CA ASP A 587 8.10 26.82 2.38
C ASP A 587 7.48 25.43 2.24
N ARG A 588 6.60 25.33 1.25
CA ARG A 588 5.69 24.19 1.12
C ARG A 588 6.41 22.87 0.89
N ASP A 589 7.54 22.89 0.21
CA ASP A 589 8.38 21.72 -0.04
C ASP A 589 9.24 21.33 1.18
N HIS A 590 9.03 21.98 2.32
CA HIS A 590 9.59 21.62 3.63
C HIS A 590 8.47 21.34 4.65
N VAL A 591 7.58 22.31 4.91
CA VAL A 591 6.55 22.18 5.96
C VAL A 591 5.33 21.35 5.54
N GLY A 592 5.06 21.21 4.24
CA GLY A 592 3.82 20.63 3.72
C GLY A 592 3.52 19.23 4.30
N GLY A 593 4.49 18.33 4.24
CA GLY A 593 4.35 17.00 4.80
C GLY A 593 4.31 16.95 6.33
N LEU A 594 4.90 17.93 7.03
CA LEU A 594 4.86 17.99 8.50
C LEU A 594 3.42 18.25 9.00
N ILE A 595 2.70 19.15 8.33
CA ILE A 595 1.28 19.45 8.62
C ILE A 595 0.44 18.17 8.52
N GLU A 596 0.65 17.36 7.49
CA GLU A 596 -0.06 16.09 7.31
C GLU A 596 0.24 15.08 8.43
N LEU A 597 1.50 15.00 8.90
CA LEU A 597 1.91 14.02 9.90
C LEU A 597 1.26 14.25 11.27
N ILE A 598 0.89 15.49 11.61
CA ILE A 598 0.17 15.83 12.85
C ILE A 598 -1.10 15.00 12.99
N ASP A 599 -1.79 14.70 11.90
CA ASP A 599 -3.06 13.98 11.94
C ASP A 599 -2.90 12.49 12.26
N TYR A 600 -1.76 11.89 11.90
CA TYR A 600 -1.57 10.42 11.92
C TYR A 600 -0.62 9.90 12.99
N PHE A 601 0.19 10.76 13.62
CA PHE A 601 1.17 10.34 14.62
C PHE A 601 0.98 11.07 15.94
N LYS A 602 1.29 10.39 17.04
CA LYS A 602 1.54 11.07 18.32
C LYS A 602 2.87 11.81 18.21
N ILE A 603 2.85 13.12 18.44
CA ILE A 603 4.02 13.98 18.40
C ILE A 603 4.20 14.64 19.76
N ASP A 604 5.41 14.59 20.30
CA ASP A 604 5.71 15.26 21.57
C ASP A 604 6.05 16.74 21.35
N ASN A 605 6.95 17.04 20.40
CA ASN A 605 7.44 18.39 20.16
C ASN A 605 7.43 18.76 18.68
N ILE A 606 7.12 20.02 18.38
CA ILE A 606 7.38 20.67 17.11
C ILE A 606 8.42 21.76 17.34
N VAL A 607 9.50 21.72 16.58
CA VAL A 607 10.61 22.65 16.64
C VAL A 607 10.55 23.59 15.45
N LEU A 608 10.67 24.87 15.74
CA LEU A 608 10.59 25.97 14.79
C LEU A 608 11.81 26.90 14.97
N PRO A 609 12.29 27.57 13.93
CA PRO A 609 13.24 28.66 14.07
C PRO A 609 12.65 29.76 14.95
N TYR A 610 13.46 30.30 15.87
CA TYR A 610 13.06 31.41 16.75
C TYR A 610 12.62 32.64 15.96
N ALA A 611 13.15 32.81 14.74
CA ALA A 611 12.78 33.87 13.82
C ALA A 611 11.29 33.87 13.42
N TYR A 612 10.59 32.75 13.54
CA TYR A 612 9.13 32.64 13.30
C TYR A 612 8.27 32.92 14.53
N LYS A 613 8.88 33.16 15.70
CA LYS A 613 8.12 33.41 16.92
C LYS A 613 7.25 34.66 16.78
N ASN A 614 5.95 34.52 17.02
CA ASN A 614 4.92 35.56 16.86
C ASN A 614 4.70 36.02 15.41
N LYS A 615 5.06 35.20 14.41
CA LYS A 615 4.85 35.47 12.98
C LYS A 615 3.82 34.54 12.33
N GLU A 616 3.05 33.81 13.13
CA GLU A 616 2.07 32.85 12.64
C GLU A 616 1.03 33.48 11.70
N GLU A 617 0.65 34.74 11.90
CA GLU A 617 -0.33 35.42 11.03
C GLU A 617 0.26 35.89 9.69
N GLU A 618 1.59 35.93 9.56
CA GLU A 618 2.28 36.39 8.34
C GLU A 618 2.44 35.26 7.30
N ASP A 619 2.37 33.99 7.73
CA ASP A 619 2.54 32.83 6.87
C ASP A 619 1.42 31.80 7.06
N ILE A 620 0.66 31.55 5.99
CA ILE A 620 -0.51 30.67 5.99
C ILE A 620 -0.15 29.22 6.37
N LEU A 621 1.00 28.72 5.90
CA LEU A 621 1.42 27.35 6.17
C LEU A 621 1.91 27.20 7.62
N LEU A 622 2.61 28.21 8.12
CA LEU A 622 2.99 28.28 9.53
C LEU A 622 1.77 28.33 10.44
N LYS A 623 0.79 29.19 10.12
CA LYS A 623 -0.48 29.27 10.84
C LYS A 623 -1.16 27.92 10.92
N GLU A 624 -1.28 27.24 9.78
CA GLU A 624 -1.95 25.95 9.70
C GLU A 624 -1.22 24.89 10.54
N LEU A 625 0.12 24.87 10.51
CA LEU A 625 0.92 23.99 11.36
C LEU A 625 0.65 24.25 12.85
N ILE A 626 0.68 25.51 13.27
CA ILE A 626 0.50 25.94 14.67
C ILE A 626 -0.94 25.67 15.15
N ASP A 627 -1.95 25.94 14.34
CA ASP A 627 -3.36 25.69 14.66
C ASP A 627 -3.61 24.20 14.90
N ARG A 628 -3.09 23.34 14.00
CA ARG A 628 -3.21 21.88 14.16
C ARG A 628 -2.43 21.37 15.37
N ALA A 629 -1.24 21.91 15.61
CA ALA A 629 -0.42 21.56 16.76
C ALA A 629 -1.11 21.92 18.09
N THR A 630 -1.67 23.13 18.16
CA THR A 630 -2.41 23.63 19.33
C THR A 630 -3.66 22.79 19.59
N LYS A 631 -4.42 22.47 18.54
CA LYS A 631 -5.60 21.59 18.65
C LYS A 631 -5.27 20.20 19.21
N LYS A 632 -4.06 19.69 18.96
CA LYS A 632 -3.57 18.40 19.47
C LYS A 632 -2.74 18.51 20.75
N ASN A 633 -2.61 19.71 21.35
CA ASN A 633 -1.80 19.98 22.53
C ASN A 633 -0.33 19.52 22.39
N ILE A 634 0.28 19.78 21.23
CA ILE A 634 1.68 19.47 20.96
C ILE A 634 2.57 20.61 21.48
N ASN A 635 3.69 20.27 22.12
CA ASN A 635 4.62 21.26 22.64
C ASN A 635 5.39 21.96 21.50
N MET A 636 5.37 23.30 21.46
CA MET A 636 6.11 24.09 20.48
C MET A 636 7.41 24.63 21.08
N VAL A 637 8.52 24.41 20.38
CA VAL A 637 9.86 24.79 20.82
C VAL A 637 10.52 25.67 19.76
N TYR A 638 11.00 26.84 20.15
CA TYR A 638 11.62 27.81 19.25
C TYR A 638 13.13 27.87 19.48
N LEU A 639 13.93 27.66 18.42
CA LEU A 639 15.39 27.56 18.53
C LEU A 639 16.14 28.66 17.80
N ASN A 640 17.18 29.17 18.44
CA ASN A 640 18.25 29.96 17.84
C ASN A 640 19.60 29.34 18.20
N GLU A 641 20.67 29.95 17.71
CA GLU A 641 22.03 29.51 17.98
C GLU A 641 22.30 29.11 19.44
N LYS A 642 23.12 28.08 19.61
CA LYS A 642 23.48 27.48 20.91
C LYS A 642 22.36 26.73 21.64
N ASN A 643 21.12 26.74 21.14
CA ASN A 643 20.10 25.83 21.67
C ASN A 643 20.39 24.39 21.23
N VAL A 644 20.09 23.43 22.11
CA VAL A 644 20.40 22.01 21.90
C VAL A 644 19.18 21.15 22.19
N ILE A 645 18.80 20.31 21.23
CA ILE A 645 17.89 19.18 21.44
C ILE A 645 18.76 17.93 21.62
N ARG A 646 18.56 17.13 22.65
CA ARG A 646 19.36 15.91 22.85
C ARG A 646 18.57 14.77 23.45
N ASP A 647 19.03 13.56 23.20
CA ASP A 647 18.70 12.40 24.00
C ASP A 647 19.95 11.87 24.72
N LYS A 648 19.94 10.59 25.15
CA LYS A 648 21.06 9.97 25.84
C LYS A 648 22.32 9.84 24.97
N TYR A 649 22.18 9.77 23.65
CA TYR A 649 23.25 9.41 22.72
C TYR A 649 23.56 10.50 21.70
N ILE A 650 22.56 11.22 21.21
CA ILE A 650 22.73 12.23 20.15
C ILE A 650 22.34 13.63 20.62
N SER A 651 22.93 14.65 20.00
CA SER A 651 22.51 16.05 20.11
C SER A 651 22.31 16.67 18.73
N PHE A 652 21.28 17.50 18.60
CA PHE A 652 21.12 18.49 17.55
C PHE A 652 21.45 19.85 18.15
N GLU A 653 22.53 20.45 17.68
CA GLU A 653 22.97 21.77 18.11
C GLU A 653 22.61 22.80 17.05
N THR A 654 21.96 23.88 17.46
CA THR A 654 21.49 24.91 16.55
C THR A 654 22.64 25.87 16.24
N ILE A 655 22.98 26.00 14.96
CA ILE A 655 24.00 26.93 14.46
C ILE A 655 23.34 28.24 14.04
N TYR A 656 22.21 28.17 13.34
CA TYR A 656 21.50 29.33 12.79
C TYR A 656 19.98 29.10 12.91
N PRO A 657 19.13 30.13 13.14
CA PRO A 657 19.43 31.58 13.12
C PRO A 657 20.30 32.07 14.27
N LEU A 658 21.15 33.08 13.99
CA LEU A 658 21.92 33.77 15.02
C LEU A 658 21.01 34.68 15.86
N ARG A 659 21.38 34.97 17.11
CA ARG A 659 20.56 35.83 17.99
C ARG A 659 20.54 37.28 17.57
N ASP A 660 21.57 37.72 16.86
CA ASP A 660 21.74 39.05 16.29
C ASP A 660 21.16 39.20 14.88
N THR A 661 20.70 38.10 14.25
CA THR A 661 19.98 38.19 12.97
C THR A 661 18.59 38.80 13.19
N THR A 662 18.39 40.00 12.66
CA THR A 662 17.13 40.75 12.77
C THR A 662 16.41 40.92 11.43
N GLN A 663 17.12 40.74 10.31
CA GLN A 663 16.59 40.87 8.96
C GLN A 663 16.65 39.54 8.23
N PHE A 664 15.55 39.20 7.57
CA PHE A 664 15.36 37.97 6.80
C PHE A 664 14.73 38.36 5.47
N HIS A 665 15.47 38.18 4.37
CA HIS A 665 15.08 38.69 3.06
C HIS A 665 14.03 37.82 2.33
N ASN A 666 13.95 36.54 2.68
CA ASN A 666 13.01 35.57 2.16
C ASN A 666 12.77 34.46 3.21
N ASN A 667 11.89 33.51 2.92
CA ASN A 667 11.63 32.38 3.81
C ASN A 667 12.86 31.48 4.01
N ASN A 668 13.69 31.32 2.98
CA ASN A 668 14.93 30.54 3.03
C ASN A 668 15.88 31.06 4.13
N ALA A 669 15.96 32.37 4.32
CA ALA A 669 16.78 33.00 5.35
C ALA A 669 16.34 32.64 6.79
N TYR A 670 15.11 32.13 6.98
CA TYR A 670 14.65 31.63 8.28
C TYR A 670 15.11 30.19 8.58
N SER A 671 15.74 29.51 7.61
CA SER A 671 16.13 28.11 7.70
C SER A 671 16.86 27.78 9.00
N LEU A 672 16.44 26.73 9.69
CA LEU A 672 17.16 26.19 10.83
C LEU A 672 18.39 25.40 10.35
N VAL A 673 19.58 25.79 10.81
CA VAL A 673 20.81 25.00 10.58
C VAL A 673 21.15 24.23 11.84
N LEU A 674 21.20 22.91 11.73
CA LEU A 674 21.44 21.99 12.83
C LEU A 674 22.71 21.17 12.58
N LYS A 675 23.51 20.98 13.62
CA LYS A 675 24.58 19.99 13.64
C LYS A 675 24.18 18.81 14.51
N LEU A 676 24.02 17.65 13.87
CA LEU A 676 23.78 16.36 14.53
C LEU A 676 25.11 15.75 14.96
N LYS A 677 25.29 15.49 16.25
CA LYS A 677 26.50 14.87 16.80
C LYS A 677 26.19 13.51 17.42
N TYR A 678 27.04 12.53 17.15
CA TYR A 678 27.01 11.20 17.75
C TYR A 678 28.41 10.58 17.85
N LYS A 679 29.01 10.65 19.04
CA LYS A 679 30.42 10.27 19.26
C LYS A 679 31.33 11.06 18.30
N ALA A 680 32.07 10.40 17.41
CA ALA A 680 32.92 11.05 16.42
C ALA A 680 32.15 11.43 15.13
N TYR A 681 30.92 10.95 14.96
CA TYR A 681 30.10 11.27 13.79
C TYR A 681 29.44 12.64 13.91
N ASP A 682 29.62 13.48 12.89
CA ASP A 682 28.94 14.77 12.76
C ASP A 682 28.24 14.91 11.39
N GLU A 683 27.00 15.42 11.38
CA GLU A 683 26.26 15.75 10.15
C GLU A 683 25.63 17.14 10.27
N ILE A 684 25.84 17.99 9.26
CA ILE A 684 25.24 19.33 9.20
C ILE A 684 24.02 19.33 8.27
N LEU A 685 22.89 19.77 8.82
CA LEU A 685 21.60 19.93 8.15
C LEU A 685 21.35 21.42 7.95
N THR A 686 21.35 21.87 6.70
CA THR A 686 21.44 23.30 6.39
C THR A 686 20.11 23.97 6.03
N GLY A 687 19.06 23.18 5.78
CA GLY A 687 17.85 23.70 5.12
C GLY A 687 18.20 24.39 3.81
N ASP A 688 17.53 25.51 3.54
CA ASP A 688 17.65 26.25 2.28
C ASP A 688 18.43 27.56 2.43
N ILE A 689 19.35 27.63 3.41
CA ILE A 689 20.24 28.79 3.56
C ILE A 689 20.96 29.14 2.24
N GLU A 690 21.16 30.42 2.02
CA GLU A 690 21.83 30.97 0.84
C GLU A 690 23.17 31.63 1.24
N LYS A 691 23.88 32.21 0.28
CA LYS A 691 25.25 32.75 0.50
C LYS A 691 25.36 33.71 1.68
N GLU A 692 24.36 34.56 1.90
CA GLU A 692 24.36 35.55 2.98
C GLU A 692 24.35 34.87 4.36
N GLU A 693 23.54 33.83 4.52
CA GLU A 693 23.49 33.04 5.74
C GLU A 693 24.76 32.20 5.93
N GLU A 694 25.29 31.62 4.85
CA GLU A 694 26.58 30.93 4.86
C GLU A 694 27.71 31.84 5.35
N GLU A 695 27.78 33.08 4.87
CA GLU A 695 28.77 34.07 5.30
C GLU A 695 28.62 34.43 6.79
N LYS A 696 27.39 34.70 7.25
CA LYS A 696 27.09 34.97 8.68
C LYS A 696 27.54 33.80 9.57
N ILE A 697 27.28 32.57 9.13
CA ILE A 697 27.67 31.35 9.86
C ILE A 697 29.20 31.21 9.85
N ASN A 698 29.85 31.37 8.70
CA ASN A 698 31.30 31.27 8.54
C ASN A 698 32.05 32.24 9.44
N ASN A 699 31.56 33.47 9.58
CA ASN A 699 32.18 34.50 10.43
C ASN A 699 32.15 34.16 11.94
N LYS A 700 31.31 33.23 12.38
CA LYS A 700 31.10 32.94 13.81
C LYS A 700 31.42 31.50 14.22
N TYR A 701 31.25 30.54 13.32
CA TYR A 701 31.30 29.11 13.61
C TYR A 701 32.39 28.36 12.85
N THR A 702 33.34 29.04 12.20
CA THR A 702 34.40 28.46 11.34
C THR A 702 34.96 27.13 11.86
N ASP A 703 35.48 27.12 13.09
CA ASP A 703 36.14 25.95 13.71
C ASP A 703 35.17 24.83 14.12
N TYR A 704 33.86 25.07 14.00
CA TYR A 704 32.80 24.17 14.43
C TYR A 704 32.00 23.56 13.26
N LEU A 705 32.22 24.01 12.03
CA LEU A 705 31.45 23.57 10.86
C LEU A 705 31.86 22.18 10.35
N ASN A 706 33.09 21.74 10.64
CA ASN A 706 33.61 20.45 10.17
C ASN A 706 32.63 19.30 10.43
N SER A 707 32.21 18.57 9.41
CA SER A 707 31.20 17.49 9.55
C SER A 707 31.54 16.33 8.61
N ASP A 708 31.18 15.09 8.95
CA ASP A 708 31.36 13.96 8.03
C ASP A 708 30.44 14.09 6.81
N ILE A 709 29.21 14.56 7.04
CA ILE A 709 28.17 14.67 6.01
C ILE A 709 27.59 16.09 6.01
N ILE A 710 27.43 16.63 4.80
CA ILE A 710 26.61 17.82 4.55
C ILE A 710 25.32 17.42 3.84
N LYS A 711 24.18 17.83 4.38
CA LYS A 711 22.97 17.98 3.58
C LYS A 711 23.15 19.29 2.79
N VAL A 712 23.28 19.18 1.47
CA VAL A 712 23.60 20.33 0.61
C VAL A 712 22.51 21.38 0.72
N PRO A 713 22.86 22.66 0.94
CA PRO A 713 21.90 23.74 1.07
C PRO A 713 21.02 23.93 -0.17
N HIS A 714 19.75 24.24 0.07
CA HIS A 714 18.81 24.72 -0.94
C HIS A 714 18.74 23.80 -2.18
N HIS A 715 18.69 22.49 -1.94
CA HIS A 715 18.61 21.44 -2.97
C HIS A 715 19.75 21.47 -4.01
N GLY A 716 20.84 22.18 -3.74
CA GLY A 716 21.91 22.47 -4.70
C GLY A 716 21.60 23.64 -5.65
N SER A 717 20.92 24.67 -5.15
CA SER A 717 20.77 25.96 -5.84
C SER A 717 22.12 26.65 -6.06
N ASN A 718 22.28 27.40 -7.15
CA ASN A 718 23.47 28.23 -7.36
C ASN A 718 23.53 29.46 -6.43
N SER A 719 22.46 29.73 -5.67
CA SER A 719 22.39 30.74 -4.60
C SER A 719 23.00 30.25 -3.28
N SER A 720 23.52 29.02 -3.22
CA SER A 720 24.16 28.46 -2.02
C SER A 720 25.43 27.68 -2.37
N SER A 721 25.99 27.00 -1.37
CA SER A 721 27.19 26.18 -1.43
C SER A 721 28.42 26.98 -1.90
N THR A 722 28.67 28.12 -1.27
CA THR A 722 29.90 28.91 -1.50
C THR A 722 31.15 28.08 -1.25
N LYS A 723 32.27 28.43 -1.91
CA LYS A 723 33.52 27.67 -1.78
C LYS A 723 34.02 27.71 -0.33
N GLU A 724 33.95 28.88 0.28
CA GLU A 724 34.34 29.12 1.67
C GLU A 724 33.52 28.24 2.62
N PHE A 725 32.19 28.15 2.43
CA PHE A 725 31.35 27.29 3.27
C PHE A 725 31.70 25.81 3.12
N ILE A 726 31.95 25.34 1.89
CA ILE A 726 32.38 23.95 1.64
C ILE A 726 33.74 23.67 2.30
N GLU A 727 34.69 24.60 2.24
CA GLU A 727 36.02 24.49 2.86
C GLU A 727 35.94 24.40 4.39
N TYR A 728 35.09 25.19 5.03
CA TYR A 728 34.94 25.14 6.49
C TYR A 728 34.17 23.91 6.98
N VAL A 729 33.16 23.46 6.23
CA VAL A 729 32.44 22.22 6.56
C VAL A 729 33.32 20.99 6.28
N MET A 730 34.21 21.06 5.28
CA MET A 730 35.11 19.99 4.82
C MET A 730 34.45 18.59 4.86
N PRO A 731 33.30 18.40 4.19
CA PRO A 731 32.53 17.18 4.35
C PRO A 731 33.17 16.03 3.58
N ARG A 732 33.00 14.82 4.12
CA ARG A 732 33.45 13.60 3.43
C ARG A 732 32.47 13.14 2.38
N LEU A 733 31.23 13.62 2.44
CA LEU A 733 30.16 13.27 1.53
C LEU A 733 29.06 14.34 1.55
N ALA A 734 28.51 14.61 0.38
CA ALA A 734 27.40 15.53 0.19
C ALA A 734 26.11 14.78 -0.18
N VAL A 735 25.02 15.06 0.55
CA VAL A 735 23.68 14.56 0.24
C VAL A 735 22.85 15.70 -0.34
N ILE A 736 22.32 15.50 -1.54
CA ILE A 736 21.41 16.45 -2.20
C ILE A 736 20.01 15.84 -2.20
N SER A 737 19.04 16.54 -1.63
CA SER A 737 17.63 16.25 -1.91
C SER A 737 17.19 17.12 -3.08
N SER A 738 16.63 16.52 -4.13
CA SER A 738 16.10 17.27 -5.27
C SER A 738 15.13 16.41 -6.07
N GLY A 739 14.19 17.04 -6.77
CA GLY A 739 13.22 16.31 -7.59
C GLY A 739 13.75 15.94 -8.98
N ARG A 740 13.30 14.80 -9.53
CA ARG A 740 13.54 14.46 -10.95
C ARG A 740 12.85 15.48 -11.86
N ASN A 741 13.59 16.02 -12.84
CA ASN A 741 13.10 17.04 -13.78
C ASN A 741 12.34 18.18 -13.08
N ASN A 742 12.85 18.62 -11.94
CA ASN A 742 12.24 19.72 -11.21
C ASN A 742 12.33 21.02 -12.02
N ARG A 743 11.38 21.92 -11.80
CA ARG A 743 11.25 23.18 -12.55
C ARG A 743 12.39 24.18 -12.30
N PHE A 744 13.16 23.98 -11.24
CA PHE A 744 14.21 24.88 -10.80
C PHE A 744 15.58 24.52 -11.39
N GLY A 745 15.69 23.35 -12.04
CA GLY A 745 16.97 22.86 -12.56
C GLY A 745 17.92 22.36 -11.47
N HIS A 746 17.42 22.10 -10.25
CA HIS A 746 18.25 21.65 -9.13
C HIS A 746 18.67 20.16 -9.27
N PRO A 747 19.85 19.77 -8.78
CA PRO A 747 20.95 20.65 -8.43
C PRO A 747 21.58 21.29 -9.68
N HIS A 748 22.06 22.52 -9.54
CA HIS A 748 22.77 23.23 -10.60
C HIS A 748 24.13 22.58 -10.87
N LYS A 749 24.54 22.59 -12.15
CA LYS A 749 25.80 21.98 -12.59
C LYS A 749 27.01 22.58 -11.88
N GLU A 750 27.01 23.89 -11.68
CA GLU A 750 28.08 24.65 -11.03
C GLU A 750 28.24 24.29 -9.54
N VAL A 751 27.17 23.85 -8.88
CA VAL A 751 27.22 23.37 -7.49
C VAL A 751 27.81 21.96 -7.45
N LEU A 752 27.39 21.09 -8.38
CA LEU A 752 27.97 19.75 -8.50
C LEU A 752 29.47 19.82 -8.79
N GLU A 753 29.89 20.70 -9.70
CA GLU A 753 31.31 20.93 -10.02
C GLU A 753 32.09 21.41 -8.79
N ARG A 754 31.55 22.36 -8.01
CA ARG A 754 32.18 22.79 -6.75
C ARG A 754 32.47 21.64 -5.80
N TYR A 755 31.51 20.75 -5.53
CA TYR A 755 31.76 19.60 -4.66
C TYR A 755 32.76 18.61 -5.26
N MET A 756 32.72 18.41 -6.59
CA MET A 756 33.67 17.54 -7.30
C MET A 756 35.10 18.09 -7.25
N ASP A 757 35.29 19.41 -7.31
CA ASP A 757 36.61 20.06 -7.23
C ASP A 757 37.32 19.81 -5.88
N TYR A 758 36.58 19.50 -4.81
CA TYR A 758 37.12 19.11 -3.50
C TYR A 758 37.14 17.59 -3.28
N ASP A 759 36.96 16.78 -4.32
CA ASP A 759 36.86 15.31 -4.27
C ASP A 759 35.75 14.79 -3.32
N ILE A 760 34.67 15.56 -3.15
CA ILE A 760 33.56 15.22 -2.26
C ILE A 760 32.53 14.38 -3.03
N PRO A 761 32.29 13.09 -2.67
CA PRO A 761 31.28 12.27 -3.31
C PRO A 761 29.86 12.80 -3.06
N ILE A 762 29.04 12.78 -4.11
CA ILE A 762 27.67 13.29 -4.08
C ILE A 762 26.66 12.14 -4.19
N PHE A 763 25.69 12.13 -3.28
CA PHE A 763 24.50 11.28 -3.36
C PHE A 763 23.27 12.15 -3.57
N ASN A 764 22.41 11.81 -4.53
CA ASN A 764 21.23 12.62 -4.85
C ASN A 764 19.95 11.79 -4.83
N THR A 765 18.95 12.21 -4.07
CA THR A 765 17.68 11.48 -3.91
C THR A 765 16.94 11.25 -5.25
N SER A 766 17.05 12.17 -6.22
CA SER A 766 16.48 11.99 -7.57
C SER A 766 17.10 10.81 -8.33
N LYS A 767 18.38 10.51 -8.13
CA LYS A 767 19.09 9.42 -8.83
C LYS A 767 19.13 8.14 -7.99
N ASP A 768 19.31 8.30 -6.69
CA ASP A 768 19.64 7.22 -5.76
C ASP A 768 18.43 6.76 -4.92
N GLY A 769 17.32 7.50 -4.95
CA GLY A 769 16.17 7.29 -4.07
C GLY A 769 16.52 7.65 -2.62
N ALA A 770 15.86 7.04 -1.64
CA ALA A 770 16.19 7.25 -0.24
C ALA A 770 17.66 6.89 0.06
N ILE A 771 18.39 7.82 0.66
CA ILE A 771 19.79 7.66 1.08
C ILE A 771 19.81 7.38 2.58
N THR A 772 20.24 6.19 2.96
CA THR A 772 20.29 5.73 4.35
C THR A 772 21.72 5.68 4.84
N ILE A 773 22.00 6.42 5.91
CA ILE A 773 23.25 6.40 6.68
C ILE A 773 22.97 5.63 7.97
N LYS A 774 23.83 4.66 8.30
CA LYS A 774 23.83 3.95 9.58
C LYS A 774 25.20 4.01 10.20
N THR A 775 25.29 4.41 11.45
CA THR A 775 26.58 4.56 12.14
C THR A 775 26.52 4.12 13.60
N ASP A 776 27.60 3.50 14.07
CA ASP A 776 27.86 3.22 15.50
C ASP A 776 28.68 4.34 16.18
N GLY A 777 28.98 5.40 15.42
CA GLY A 777 29.77 6.57 15.80
C GLY A 777 31.27 6.42 15.55
N HIS A 778 31.73 5.28 15.02
CA HIS A 778 33.11 5.06 14.55
C HIS A 778 33.16 4.55 13.10
N ASN A 779 32.14 3.83 12.65
CA ASN A 779 31.99 3.40 11.26
C ASN A 779 30.62 3.81 10.76
N MET A 780 30.57 4.30 9.52
CA MET A 780 29.32 4.59 8.82
C MET A 780 29.16 3.73 7.57
N GLY A 781 27.95 3.19 7.40
CA GLY A 781 27.50 2.52 6.19
C GLY A 781 26.42 3.35 5.50
N ILE A 782 26.60 3.56 4.20
CA ILE A 782 25.69 4.34 3.35
C ILE A 782 25.06 3.39 2.34
N SER A 783 23.75 3.48 2.16
CA SER A 783 23.02 2.66 1.20
C SER A 783 21.90 3.46 0.54
N THR A 784 21.71 3.24 -0.75
CA THR A 784 20.70 3.94 -1.57
C THR A 784 19.60 2.98 -1.98
N TYR A 785 18.33 3.42 -1.95
CA TYR A 785 17.21 2.53 -2.23
C TYR A 785 17.05 2.21 -3.73
N TYR A 786 17.11 3.23 -4.60
CA TYR A 786 16.80 3.08 -6.02
C TYR A 786 17.99 2.54 -6.82
N SER A 787 19.19 3.14 -6.65
CA SER A 787 20.41 2.73 -7.36
C SER A 787 21.15 1.55 -6.72
N LYS A 788 20.76 1.14 -5.51
CA LYS A 788 21.32 0.00 -4.75
C LYS A 788 22.84 0.06 -4.48
N LYS A 789 23.44 1.25 -4.48
CA LYS A 789 24.81 1.49 -4.04
C LYS A 789 24.96 1.22 -2.55
N GLN A 790 26.13 0.73 -2.14
CA GLN A 790 26.52 0.56 -0.74
C GLN A 790 28.00 0.97 -0.57
N ILE A 791 28.27 1.78 0.46
CA ILE A 791 29.63 2.24 0.81
C ILE A 791 29.81 2.11 2.32
N PHE A 792 31.02 1.73 2.76
CA PHE A 792 31.42 1.68 4.17
C PHE A 792 32.65 2.55 4.39
N LEU A 793 32.61 3.43 5.40
CA LEU A 793 33.66 4.39 5.71
C LEU A 793 33.91 4.39 7.22
N GLY A 794 35.19 4.35 7.63
CA GLY A 794 35.57 4.64 9.01
C GLY A 794 35.50 6.15 9.28
N ILE A 795 34.96 6.55 10.42
CA ILE A 795 34.86 7.94 10.91
C ILE A 795 36.21 8.31 11.55
N LYS A 796 36.68 9.53 11.30
CA LYS A 796 38.00 9.99 11.77
C LYS A 796 37.97 10.46 13.21
#